data_AF-A0A014MAV4-F1
#
_entry.id   AF-A0A014MAV4-F1
#
_cell.length_a   1.000
_cell.length_b   1.000
_cell.length_c   1.000
_cell.angle_alpha   90.00
_cell.angle_beta   90.00
_cell.angle_gamma   90.00
#
_symmetry.space_group_name_H-M   'P 1'
#
loop_
_entity.id
_entity.type
_entity.pdbx_description
1 polymer ?
#
loop_
_entity_poly.entity_id
_entity_poly.type
_entity_poly.pdbx_seq_one_letter_code
_entity_poly.pdbx_strand_id
1 'polypeptide(L)'
;MRSFIGTTPHQWSSRAPVLTDTVELSRADTDPVTGAVTLTWAGDENDVFLARMSVNGASADPDIRVTGGSSTVPAPLPGAMATAALARVRTSGTTMSVGPLGFGLALPAQRPELLVAAFDAGELSLTWSDVPGADAYRVSVLHDGRVFFTTEVPAPTTTVGVDPGISDRFTYSAVVQAVTAAGSGPPSSPAPLAFDGPVIGAVRSDGSTVTIDVTPPTGVTVTGYDVVLYRDGVAVYSATLGPVSPLSFPGPATLPPGAAYTVSVRARSGIPIGPATTAPAVLALPAVVSVDALGGELIVTVAPGDLAPGVAAEAVLFVDGVQGAPQRVGADGTAGFPLPSSRAVEVTVRGVEGVATGPWSPRVSAPTARPEVIAARVEDGRLVLVWNGPQPDATFRATVGTTEVVICGETATLPLDAARRLPETATVAQVAGVATGPVTSVPVVTTGPRLVSVTMDAARAATMMWISIQPPTLTGIQPVVRWPGNEVELDVQPPYVEPIVLTLPDDIPNTATVALRGLAGVATGPPGNAVSLLTAAPTGVTVDYDGSELRVSWDPFPVPLISGYRVSTVGEGTVTTVADTTAARGSWRQTIADPSTTVIVQALAGPAVSAPSAPVPVFTESLFVGPSSIAPRTGPVPRSQDIVLGFPELFSVPPTAPVNLPLGMTLRPTGTPPYAYVLEVPRSSAVWTFTDRPDVIAEWKAVLARLEPLTITPYGVAALTEAVSRALPQTFAETLYFAYGLEFDRGCFDLRPGIVVRVEYESYQAVPGSQSQPLSGFVTGAAIDYEVASYDRSGVWSNGLDAFLSALAHQGVNVPEPSAPPPAGQQFGGGGVLDLFTRRMQLPFARVVYPPTVLDTASPGSAFPQQNAVVLAGRTLSALETATENVRHNNPPGAGVASAYLRGRTVIRALIRISVSGAPRLVPLGTTLGNVLAGEGLRPPAVRVPPRGVTLHRARGAVMRPDGPSGDWRVITGWADYDPAVLDLPMLHGDRLDVTAVDER
;
A
#
# COMPACT_ATOMS: atom_id res chain seq x y z
N MET A 1 -183.34 -51.26 -7.34
CA MET A 1 -183.79 -51.86 -8.61
C MET A 1 -182.85 -51.36 -9.71
N ARG A 2 -182.01 -52.17 -10.35
CA ARG A 2 -181.65 -53.56 -9.98
C ARG A 2 -180.19 -53.51 -9.48
N SER A 3 -180.06 -52.95 -8.27
CA SER A 3 -178.88 -52.21 -7.80
C SER A 3 -177.89 -53.12 -7.07
N PHE A 4 -176.66 -53.18 -7.56
CA PHE A 4 -175.50 -53.78 -6.90
C PHE A 4 -174.29 -52.83 -7.11
N ILE A 5 -173.84 -52.14 -6.05
CA ILE A 5 -172.58 -51.38 -6.00
C ILE A 5 -171.99 -51.59 -4.60
N GLY A 6 -170.80 -52.20 -4.51
CA GLY A 6 -170.07 -52.40 -3.25
C GLY A 6 -169.26 -51.16 -2.88
N THR A 7 -169.32 -50.76 -1.60
CA THR A 7 -168.75 -49.52 -1.05
C THR A 7 -167.59 -49.78 -0.10
N THR A 8 -166.38 -49.34 -0.49
CA THR A 8 -165.22 -49.07 0.38
C THR A 8 -164.73 -47.64 0.09
N PRO A 9 -164.44 -46.77 1.08
CA PRO A 9 -163.84 -45.45 0.82
C PRO A 9 -162.31 -45.53 0.78
N HIS A 10 -161.70 -45.06 -0.32
CA HIS A 10 -160.25 -44.89 -0.48
C HIS A 10 -159.74 -43.66 0.32
N GLN A 11 -158.69 -43.83 1.14
CA GLN A 11 -157.89 -42.74 1.70
C GLN A 11 -156.93 -42.20 0.62
N TRP A 12 -156.91 -40.87 0.44
CA TRP A 12 -155.99 -40.17 -0.46
C TRP A 12 -154.67 -39.90 0.28
N SER A 13 -153.53 -40.10 -0.38
CA SER A 13 -152.19 -39.77 0.14
C SER A 13 -151.95 -38.26 0.21
N SER A 14 -151.06 -37.82 1.09
CA SER A 14 -150.62 -36.43 1.22
C SER A 14 -150.02 -35.91 -0.10
N ARG A 15 -150.42 -34.70 -0.53
CA ARG A 15 -149.84 -34.03 -1.72
C ARG A 15 -148.33 -33.81 -1.50
N ALA A 16 -147.50 -34.48 -2.31
CA ALA A 16 -146.07 -34.20 -2.39
C ALA A 16 -145.81 -33.17 -3.51
N PRO A 17 -144.97 -32.14 -3.28
CA PRO A 17 -144.60 -31.19 -4.32
C PRO A 17 -143.76 -31.87 -5.41
N VAL A 18 -144.10 -31.64 -6.68
CA VAL A 18 -143.27 -32.03 -7.83
C VAL A 18 -142.22 -30.94 -8.03
N LEU A 19 -140.94 -31.32 -7.96
CA LEU A 19 -139.82 -30.44 -8.26
C LEU A 19 -139.46 -30.55 -9.74
N THR A 20 -139.38 -29.41 -10.43
CA THR A 20 -139.02 -29.35 -11.85
C THR A 20 -137.80 -28.45 -12.11
N ASP A 21 -137.27 -27.79 -11.08
CA ASP A 21 -136.08 -26.96 -11.18
C ASP A 21 -134.80 -27.79 -11.06
N THR A 22 -133.78 -27.43 -11.84
CA THR A 22 -132.40 -27.92 -11.71
C THR A 22 -131.55 -26.90 -10.95
N VAL A 23 -130.51 -27.37 -10.24
CA VAL A 23 -129.53 -26.52 -9.59
C VAL A 23 -128.14 -26.87 -10.10
N GLU A 24 -127.38 -25.85 -10.49
CA GLU A 24 -126.05 -26.00 -11.07
C GLU A 24 -124.97 -25.68 -10.04
N LEU A 25 -123.86 -26.43 -10.13
CA LEU A 25 -122.64 -26.08 -9.42
C LEU A 25 -122.00 -24.87 -10.07
N SER A 26 -121.67 -23.89 -9.24
CA SER A 26 -121.00 -22.67 -9.67
C SER A 26 -119.47 -22.77 -9.60
N ARG A 27 -118.93 -23.56 -8.67
CA ARG A 27 -117.49 -23.62 -8.41
C ARG A 27 -117.06 -24.88 -7.65
N ALA A 28 -115.80 -25.28 -7.84
CA ALA A 28 -115.13 -26.36 -7.14
C ALA A 28 -113.66 -26.00 -6.83
N ASP A 29 -113.38 -25.62 -5.58
CA ASP A 29 -112.00 -25.29 -5.15
C ASP A 29 -111.40 -26.39 -4.30
N THR A 30 -110.17 -26.76 -4.61
CA THR A 30 -109.37 -27.69 -3.83
C THR A 30 -108.52 -26.96 -2.80
N ASP A 31 -108.51 -27.45 -1.55
CA ASP A 31 -107.64 -27.00 -0.47
C ASP A 31 -106.16 -27.37 -0.76
N PRO A 32 -105.22 -26.40 -0.78
CA PRO A 32 -103.79 -26.64 -1.06
C PRO A 32 -103.08 -27.50 0.00
N VAL A 33 -103.62 -27.61 1.22
CA VAL A 33 -103.06 -28.42 2.31
C VAL A 33 -103.61 -29.84 2.26
N THR A 34 -104.94 -29.97 2.26
CA THR A 34 -105.61 -31.26 2.45
C THR A 34 -105.96 -31.95 1.15
N GLY A 35 -106.01 -31.21 0.04
CA GLY A 35 -106.50 -31.68 -1.25
C GLY A 35 -108.01 -31.83 -1.34
N ALA A 36 -108.79 -31.56 -0.28
CA ALA A 36 -110.25 -31.71 -0.30
C ALA A 36 -110.92 -30.68 -1.23
N VAL A 37 -111.98 -31.09 -1.95
CA VAL A 37 -112.70 -30.23 -2.89
C VAL A 37 -113.94 -29.66 -2.23
N THR A 38 -114.09 -28.34 -2.25
CA THR A 38 -115.30 -27.64 -1.82
C THR A 38 -116.12 -27.26 -3.04
N LEU A 39 -117.31 -27.85 -3.15
CA LEU A 39 -118.29 -27.57 -4.19
C LEU A 39 -119.22 -26.45 -3.70
N THR A 40 -119.55 -25.48 -4.57
CA THR A 40 -120.40 -24.33 -4.23
C THR A 40 -121.49 -24.11 -5.28
N TRP A 41 -122.69 -23.78 -4.84
CA TRP A 41 -123.88 -23.53 -5.66
C TRP A 41 -124.82 -22.52 -5.00
N ALA A 42 -125.81 -22.04 -5.77
CA ALA A 42 -126.85 -21.17 -5.24
C ALA A 42 -127.91 -21.99 -4.45
N GLY A 43 -127.92 -21.84 -3.13
CA GLY A 43 -128.91 -22.47 -2.24
C GLY A 43 -128.92 -21.82 -0.85
N ASP A 44 -130.10 -21.73 -0.25
CA ASP A 44 -130.25 -21.23 1.12
C ASP A 44 -129.80 -22.30 2.13
N GLU A 45 -129.43 -21.90 3.35
CA GLU A 45 -128.91 -22.81 4.40
C GLU A 45 -129.80 -24.03 4.69
N ASN A 46 -131.12 -23.88 4.53
CA ASN A 46 -132.10 -24.93 4.79
C ASN A 46 -132.47 -25.76 3.55
N ASP A 47 -131.96 -25.41 2.36
CA ASP A 47 -132.18 -26.22 1.17
C ASP A 47 -131.34 -27.50 1.25
N VAL A 48 -131.95 -28.60 0.84
CA VAL A 48 -131.34 -29.93 0.84
C VAL A 48 -131.11 -30.35 -0.61
N PHE A 49 -129.94 -30.90 -0.89
CA PHE A 49 -129.56 -31.41 -2.21
C PHE A 49 -129.00 -32.83 -2.11
N LEU A 50 -129.03 -33.56 -3.22
CA LEU A 50 -128.21 -34.74 -3.46
C LEU A 50 -127.08 -34.34 -4.38
N ALA A 51 -125.85 -34.43 -3.88
CA ALA A 51 -124.64 -34.27 -4.66
C ALA A 51 -124.21 -35.62 -5.22
N ARG A 52 -124.12 -35.69 -6.55
CA ARG A 52 -123.60 -36.85 -7.28
C ARG A 52 -122.23 -36.51 -7.81
N MET A 53 -121.23 -37.27 -7.36
CA MET A 53 -119.89 -37.22 -7.92
C MET A 53 -119.68 -38.41 -8.84
N SER A 54 -119.18 -38.15 -10.04
CA SER A 54 -118.78 -39.20 -10.99
C SER A 54 -117.30 -39.05 -11.29
N VAL A 55 -116.56 -40.15 -11.17
CA VAL A 55 -115.12 -40.22 -11.48
C VAL A 55 -114.93 -41.18 -12.63
N ASN A 56 -114.31 -40.72 -13.72
CA ASN A 56 -114.17 -41.45 -14.98
C ASN A 56 -115.50 -41.99 -15.54
N GLY A 57 -116.58 -41.21 -15.37
CA GLY A 57 -117.93 -41.56 -15.84
C GLY A 57 -118.71 -42.56 -14.96
N ALA A 58 -118.11 -43.09 -13.88
CA ALA A 58 -118.81 -43.92 -12.92
C ALA A 58 -119.34 -43.08 -11.74
N SER A 59 -120.64 -43.16 -11.45
CA SER A 59 -121.25 -42.49 -10.29
C SER A 59 -120.88 -43.20 -8.99
N ALA A 60 -120.54 -42.44 -7.95
CA ALA A 60 -120.52 -42.97 -6.60
C ALA A 60 -121.97 -43.19 -6.13
N ASP A 61 -122.32 -44.39 -5.67
CA ASP A 61 -123.59 -44.70 -5.01
C ASP A 61 -123.27 -45.06 -3.55
N PRO A 62 -123.98 -44.52 -2.53
CA PRO A 62 -125.14 -43.62 -2.61
C PRO A 62 -124.79 -42.14 -2.88
N ASP A 63 -125.69 -41.44 -3.59
CA ASP A 63 -125.68 -39.97 -3.68
C ASP A 63 -125.60 -39.34 -2.29
N ILE A 64 -124.80 -38.28 -2.15
CA ILE A 64 -124.53 -37.67 -0.85
C ILE A 64 -125.57 -36.59 -0.59
N ARG A 65 -126.34 -36.75 0.49
CA ARG A 65 -127.27 -35.71 0.95
C ARG A 65 -126.49 -34.57 1.60
N VAL A 66 -126.63 -33.37 1.05
CA VAL A 66 -125.97 -32.15 1.49
C VAL A 66 -127.01 -31.05 1.75
N THR A 67 -126.66 -30.07 2.58
CA THR A 67 -127.54 -28.94 2.93
C THR A 67 -126.82 -27.61 2.77
N GLY A 68 -127.54 -26.56 2.40
CA GLY A 68 -126.96 -25.23 2.16
C GLY A 68 -126.42 -25.04 0.74
N GLY A 69 -125.60 -24.00 0.56
CA GLY A 69 -124.99 -23.62 -0.73
C GLY A 69 -123.59 -24.16 -0.99
N SER A 70 -123.04 -25.00 -0.11
CA SER A 70 -121.71 -25.60 -0.31
C SER A 70 -121.56 -26.93 0.40
N SER A 71 -120.70 -27.81 -0.12
CA SER A 71 -120.26 -29.02 0.57
C SER A 71 -118.83 -29.35 0.22
N THR A 72 -118.07 -29.79 1.22
CA THR A 72 -116.73 -30.34 1.03
C THR A 72 -116.82 -31.85 0.85
N VAL A 73 -116.09 -32.37 -0.14
CA VAL A 73 -115.94 -33.80 -0.39
C VAL A 73 -114.45 -34.15 -0.46
N PRO A 74 -114.06 -35.38 -0.10
CA PRO A 74 -112.71 -35.85 -0.33
C PRO A 74 -112.32 -35.69 -1.81
N ALA A 75 -111.07 -35.35 -2.07
CA ALA A 75 -110.56 -35.12 -3.41
C ALA A 75 -110.84 -36.30 -4.36
N PRO A 76 -111.22 -36.06 -5.62
CA PRO A 76 -111.18 -37.10 -6.64
C PRO A 76 -109.73 -37.54 -6.89
N LEU A 77 -109.55 -38.77 -7.38
CA LEU A 77 -108.23 -39.30 -7.69
C LEU A 77 -107.50 -38.40 -8.71
N PRO A 78 -106.23 -38.03 -8.47
CA PRO A 78 -105.45 -37.23 -9.41
C PRO A 78 -105.40 -37.83 -10.82
N GLY A 79 -105.65 -37.01 -11.85
CA GLY A 79 -105.63 -37.42 -13.25
C GLY A 79 -106.92 -38.08 -13.78
N ALA A 80 -107.96 -38.21 -12.96
CA ALA A 80 -109.26 -38.74 -13.39
C ALA A 80 -110.19 -37.66 -13.97
N MET A 81 -111.09 -37.99 -14.90
CA MET A 81 -112.17 -37.08 -15.31
C MET A 81 -113.27 -37.09 -14.25
N ALA A 82 -113.29 -36.09 -13.37
CA ALA A 82 -114.30 -35.97 -12.33
C ALA A 82 -115.37 -34.94 -12.71
N THR A 83 -116.64 -35.27 -12.54
CA THR A 83 -117.77 -34.34 -12.70
C THR A 83 -118.67 -34.41 -11.48
N ALA A 84 -119.18 -33.27 -11.02
CA ALA A 84 -120.16 -33.22 -9.95
C ALA A 84 -121.48 -32.60 -10.44
N ALA A 85 -122.62 -33.11 -9.98
CA ALA A 85 -123.95 -32.61 -10.31
C ALA A 85 -124.84 -32.60 -9.05
N LEU A 86 -125.87 -31.74 -9.04
CA LEU A 86 -126.78 -31.57 -7.90
C LEU A 86 -128.24 -31.81 -8.29
N ALA A 87 -129.01 -32.40 -7.38
CA ALA A 87 -130.46 -32.49 -7.46
C ALA A 87 -131.10 -31.92 -6.19
N ARG A 88 -132.10 -31.04 -6.32
CA ARG A 88 -132.81 -30.45 -5.16
C ARG A 88 -133.73 -31.50 -4.50
N VAL A 89 -133.80 -31.50 -3.18
CA VAL A 89 -134.65 -32.39 -2.39
C VAL A 89 -135.65 -31.59 -1.57
N ARG A 90 -136.94 -31.94 -1.64
CA ARG A 90 -137.98 -31.47 -0.71
C ARG A 90 -138.65 -32.65 -0.02
N THR A 91 -138.97 -32.51 1.26
CA THR A 91 -139.67 -33.52 2.04
C THR A 91 -141.01 -32.94 2.52
N SER A 92 -142.11 -33.65 2.31
CA SER A 92 -143.43 -33.32 2.85
C SER A 92 -144.01 -34.58 3.50
N GLY A 93 -144.17 -34.57 4.82
CA GLY A 93 -144.52 -35.77 5.59
C GLY A 93 -143.46 -36.87 5.44
N THR A 94 -143.88 -38.08 5.06
CA THR A 94 -142.98 -39.22 4.79
C THR A 94 -142.52 -39.31 3.33
N THR A 95 -142.95 -38.39 2.47
CA THR A 95 -142.62 -38.42 1.04
C THR A 95 -141.46 -37.47 0.72
N MET A 96 -140.40 -38.02 0.12
CA MET A 96 -139.27 -37.26 -0.41
C MET A 96 -139.41 -37.10 -1.92
N SER A 97 -139.34 -35.87 -2.39
CA SER A 97 -139.33 -35.51 -3.81
C SER A 97 -137.92 -35.04 -4.16
N VAL A 98 -137.31 -35.68 -5.17
CA VAL A 98 -135.99 -35.35 -5.69
C VAL A 98 -136.18 -34.78 -7.10
N GLY A 99 -135.70 -33.57 -7.33
CA GLY A 99 -135.71 -32.92 -8.63
C GLY A 99 -134.72 -33.55 -9.61
N PRO A 100 -134.75 -33.14 -10.89
CA PRO A 100 -133.75 -33.58 -11.87
C PRO A 100 -132.32 -33.14 -11.45
N LEU A 101 -131.32 -33.95 -11.82
CA LEU A 101 -129.91 -33.56 -11.69
C LEU A 101 -129.60 -32.41 -12.66
N GLY A 102 -128.92 -31.38 -12.17
CA GLY A 102 -128.35 -30.32 -13.00
C GLY A 102 -127.19 -30.80 -13.88
N PHE A 103 -126.67 -29.90 -14.72
CA PHE A 103 -125.50 -30.19 -15.55
C PHE A 103 -124.27 -30.50 -14.68
N GLY A 104 -123.48 -31.48 -15.11
CA GLY A 104 -122.26 -31.86 -14.43
C GLY A 104 -121.15 -30.83 -14.62
N LEU A 105 -120.64 -30.24 -13.54
CA LEU A 105 -119.44 -29.40 -13.55
C LEU A 105 -118.21 -30.30 -13.59
N ALA A 106 -117.36 -30.15 -14.62
CA ALA A 106 -116.07 -30.84 -14.69
C ALA A 106 -115.11 -30.25 -13.66
N LEU A 107 -114.56 -31.10 -12.80
CA LEU A 107 -113.63 -30.71 -11.75
C LEU A 107 -112.20 -30.75 -12.31
N PRO A 108 -111.36 -29.74 -12.03
CA PRO A 108 -109.94 -29.81 -12.34
C PRO A 108 -109.29 -30.90 -11.48
N ALA A 109 -108.79 -31.98 -12.10
CA ALA A 109 -108.30 -33.16 -11.38
C ALA A 109 -106.82 -33.48 -11.65
N GLN A 110 -106.18 -32.80 -12.60
CA GLN A 110 -104.75 -32.96 -12.88
C GLN A 110 -103.93 -32.00 -12.02
N ARG A 111 -102.86 -32.51 -11.39
CA ARG A 111 -101.93 -31.70 -10.57
C ARG A 111 -100.67 -31.34 -11.36
N PRO A 112 -100.08 -30.15 -11.15
CA PRO A 112 -98.73 -29.82 -11.60
C PRO A 112 -97.66 -30.67 -10.90
N GLU A 113 -96.51 -30.89 -11.56
CA GLU A 113 -95.30 -31.47 -10.97
C GLU A 113 -94.27 -30.37 -10.70
N LEU A 114 -93.76 -30.29 -9.47
CA LEU A 114 -92.75 -29.29 -9.11
C LEU A 114 -91.34 -29.78 -9.53
N LEU A 115 -90.61 -28.96 -10.28
CA LEU A 115 -89.30 -29.30 -10.87
C LEU A 115 -88.14 -28.61 -10.15
N VAL A 116 -88.33 -27.37 -9.69
CA VAL A 116 -87.32 -26.58 -8.96
C VAL A 116 -87.99 -25.80 -7.84
N ALA A 117 -87.33 -25.77 -6.68
CA ALA A 117 -87.64 -24.85 -5.59
C ALA A 117 -86.34 -24.24 -5.05
N ALA A 118 -85.99 -23.05 -5.52
CA ALA A 118 -84.79 -22.35 -5.09
C ALA A 118 -85.16 -21.21 -4.15
N PHE A 119 -84.56 -21.17 -2.96
CA PHE A 119 -84.73 -20.06 -2.03
C PHE A 119 -83.40 -19.33 -1.88
N ASP A 120 -83.37 -18.06 -2.24
CA ASP A 120 -82.16 -17.24 -2.17
C ASP A 120 -82.52 -15.79 -1.83
N ALA A 121 -81.79 -15.19 -0.89
CA ALA A 121 -81.98 -13.81 -0.46
C ALA A 121 -83.43 -13.35 -0.19
N GLY A 122 -84.32 -14.26 0.27
CA GLY A 122 -85.74 -13.98 0.54
C GLY A 122 -86.69 -14.28 -0.63
N GLU A 123 -86.16 -14.49 -1.83
CA GLU A 123 -86.94 -14.85 -3.03
C GLU A 123 -87.04 -16.38 -3.18
N LEU A 124 -88.27 -16.86 -3.34
CA LEU A 124 -88.59 -18.23 -3.70
C LEU A 124 -88.84 -18.32 -5.21
N SER A 125 -87.94 -18.97 -5.93
CA SER A 125 -88.09 -19.31 -7.34
C SER A 125 -88.60 -20.74 -7.51
N LEU A 126 -89.75 -20.89 -8.16
CA LEU A 126 -90.40 -22.18 -8.42
C LEU A 126 -90.53 -22.42 -9.93
N THR A 127 -90.35 -23.68 -10.33
CA THR A 127 -90.63 -24.16 -11.69
C THR A 127 -91.48 -25.42 -11.60
N TRP A 128 -92.51 -25.55 -12.44
CA TRP A 128 -93.40 -26.71 -12.49
C TRP A 128 -93.73 -27.16 -13.92
N SER A 129 -94.43 -28.28 -14.06
CA SER A 129 -94.97 -28.79 -15.34
C SER A 129 -96.31 -28.15 -15.71
N ASP A 130 -96.56 -28.02 -17.01
CA ASP A 130 -97.82 -27.50 -17.54
C ASP A 130 -99.00 -28.49 -17.33
N VAL A 131 -100.21 -27.93 -17.24
CA VAL A 131 -101.47 -28.68 -17.04
C VAL A 131 -102.45 -28.19 -18.12
N PRO A 132 -102.87 -29.05 -19.05
CA PRO A 132 -103.77 -28.66 -20.14
C PRO A 132 -105.11 -28.11 -19.61
N GLY A 133 -105.55 -26.99 -20.18
CA GLY A 133 -106.83 -26.35 -19.82
C GLY A 133 -106.78 -25.50 -18.54
N ALA A 134 -105.61 -25.30 -17.93
CA ALA A 134 -105.42 -24.33 -16.85
C ALA A 134 -105.48 -22.89 -17.38
N ASP A 135 -106.22 -22.04 -16.69
CA ASP A 135 -106.26 -20.59 -16.92
C ASP A 135 -105.17 -19.88 -16.08
N ALA A 136 -104.82 -20.44 -14.92
CA ALA A 136 -103.77 -19.97 -14.03
C ALA A 136 -103.20 -21.12 -13.16
N TYR A 137 -102.16 -20.81 -12.39
CA TYR A 137 -101.61 -21.66 -11.34
C TYR A 137 -101.64 -20.93 -10.01
N ARG A 138 -102.19 -21.57 -8.98
CA ARG A 138 -102.09 -21.08 -7.61
C ARG A 138 -100.86 -21.68 -6.96
N VAL A 139 -99.91 -20.83 -6.62
CA VAL A 139 -98.73 -21.18 -5.85
C VAL A 139 -99.05 -20.92 -4.38
N SER A 140 -98.85 -21.92 -3.53
CA SER A 140 -99.03 -21.78 -2.08
C SER A 140 -97.78 -22.22 -1.34
N VAL A 141 -97.33 -21.38 -0.41
CA VAL A 141 -96.31 -21.76 0.58
C VAL A 141 -97.03 -22.19 1.84
N LEU A 142 -96.70 -23.38 2.32
CA LEU A 142 -97.26 -24.00 3.49
C LEU A 142 -96.27 -23.89 4.66
N HIS A 143 -96.80 -23.52 5.82
CA HIS A 143 -96.11 -23.51 7.11
C HIS A 143 -96.93 -24.33 8.10
N ASP A 144 -96.34 -25.37 8.69
CA ASP A 144 -97.00 -26.27 9.65
C ASP A 144 -98.39 -26.77 9.21
N GLY A 145 -98.52 -27.12 7.91
CA GLY A 145 -99.77 -27.59 7.34
C GLY A 145 -100.85 -26.52 7.20
N ARG A 146 -100.48 -25.24 7.12
CA ARG A 146 -101.38 -24.11 6.82
C ARG A 146 -100.83 -23.27 5.68
N VAL A 147 -101.71 -22.66 4.90
CA VAL A 147 -101.29 -21.71 3.86
C VAL A 147 -100.72 -20.46 4.54
N PHE A 148 -99.44 -20.19 4.31
CA PHE A 148 -98.73 -19.02 4.79
C PHE A 148 -98.77 -17.89 3.75
N PHE A 149 -98.51 -18.25 2.49
CA PHE A 149 -98.52 -17.33 1.36
C PHE A 149 -99.23 -17.99 0.17
N THR A 150 -99.96 -17.21 -0.61
CA THR A 150 -100.53 -17.68 -1.87
C THR A 150 -100.50 -16.58 -2.93
N THR A 151 -100.24 -16.98 -4.17
CA THR A 151 -100.37 -16.10 -5.34
C THR A 151 -100.87 -16.89 -6.54
N GLU A 152 -101.50 -16.22 -7.48
CA GLU A 152 -101.89 -16.82 -8.76
C GLU A 152 -100.97 -16.33 -9.89
N VAL A 153 -100.59 -17.25 -10.76
CA VAL A 153 -99.68 -17.06 -11.88
C VAL A 153 -100.45 -17.42 -13.16
N PRO A 154 -100.70 -16.48 -14.08
CA PRO A 154 -101.46 -16.78 -15.31
C PRO A 154 -100.80 -17.85 -16.16
N ALA A 155 -101.59 -18.81 -16.67
CA ALA A 155 -101.13 -19.77 -17.66
C ALA A 155 -100.85 -19.06 -19.00
N PRO A 156 -99.89 -19.53 -19.84
CA PRO A 156 -99.14 -20.78 -19.74
C PRO A 156 -97.85 -20.71 -18.90
N THR A 157 -97.67 -19.69 -18.05
CA THR A 157 -96.44 -19.50 -17.28
C THR A 157 -96.26 -20.62 -16.25
N THR A 158 -95.11 -21.31 -16.29
CA THR A 158 -94.76 -22.42 -15.38
C THR A 158 -93.56 -22.14 -14.47
N THR A 159 -93.19 -20.87 -14.35
CA THR A 159 -92.12 -20.40 -13.48
C THR A 159 -92.56 -19.14 -12.74
N VAL A 160 -92.11 -18.96 -11.49
CA VAL A 160 -92.33 -17.72 -10.76
C VAL A 160 -91.21 -17.47 -9.77
N GLY A 161 -90.85 -16.20 -9.60
CA GLY A 161 -90.12 -15.69 -8.43
C GLY A 161 -91.11 -14.94 -7.54
N VAL A 162 -91.19 -15.32 -6.27
CA VAL A 162 -92.05 -14.66 -5.27
C VAL A 162 -91.27 -14.38 -4.02
N ASP A 163 -91.58 -13.27 -3.35
CA ASP A 163 -91.15 -13.03 -1.97
C ASP A 163 -92.33 -13.38 -1.04
N PRO A 164 -92.34 -14.57 -0.43
CA PRO A 164 -93.40 -14.95 0.50
C PRO A 164 -93.32 -14.21 1.85
N GLY A 165 -92.28 -13.39 2.10
CA GLY A 165 -92.07 -12.72 3.38
C GLY A 165 -91.59 -13.66 4.49
N ILE A 166 -90.90 -14.75 4.14
CA ILE A 166 -90.35 -15.70 5.13
C ILE A 166 -89.16 -15.06 5.83
N SER A 167 -89.31 -14.78 7.13
CA SER A 167 -88.27 -14.18 7.97
C SER A 167 -87.71 -15.10 9.05
N ASP A 168 -88.31 -16.27 9.26
CA ASP A 168 -87.87 -17.28 10.22
C ASP A 168 -87.38 -18.56 9.52
N ARG A 169 -86.74 -19.46 10.27
CA ARG A 169 -86.12 -20.69 9.75
C ARG A 169 -86.95 -21.95 10.05
N PHE A 170 -88.27 -21.83 10.11
CA PHE A 170 -89.14 -22.99 10.30
C PHE A 170 -89.26 -23.85 9.03
N THR A 171 -89.97 -24.97 9.14
CA THR A 171 -90.19 -25.88 8.02
C THR A 171 -91.27 -25.30 7.09
N TYR A 172 -90.86 -24.80 5.93
CA TYR A 172 -91.75 -24.37 4.87
C TYR A 172 -91.71 -25.36 3.70
N SER A 173 -92.84 -25.49 3.00
CA SER A 173 -92.91 -26.22 1.74
C SER A 173 -93.75 -25.46 0.72
N ALA A 174 -93.46 -25.65 -0.57
CA ALA A 174 -94.24 -25.05 -1.64
C ALA A 174 -95.06 -26.11 -2.38
N VAL A 175 -96.29 -25.75 -2.74
CA VAL A 175 -97.18 -26.53 -3.61
C VAL A 175 -97.75 -25.64 -4.71
N VAL A 176 -98.09 -26.25 -5.85
CA VAL A 176 -98.71 -25.56 -6.99
C VAL A 176 -99.99 -26.30 -7.40
N GLN A 177 -101.07 -25.57 -7.65
CA GLN A 177 -102.36 -26.08 -8.14
C GLN A 177 -102.70 -25.46 -9.49
N ALA A 178 -103.28 -26.22 -10.41
CA ALA A 178 -103.91 -25.64 -11.60
C ALA A 178 -105.25 -24.99 -11.25
N VAL A 179 -105.56 -23.85 -11.85
CA VAL A 179 -106.81 -23.11 -11.68
C VAL A 179 -107.49 -22.97 -13.03
N THR A 180 -108.78 -23.27 -13.10
CA THR A 180 -109.64 -23.08 -14.28
C THR A 180 -110.87 -22.26 -13.91
N ALA A 181 -111.70 -21.91 -14.91
CA ALA A 181 -113.02 -21.30 -14.68
C ALA A 181 -113.93 -22.10 -13.72
N ALA A 182 -113.72 -23.42 -13.59
CA ALA A 182 -114.48 -24.26 -12.67
C ALA A 182 -113.96 -24.22 -11.21
N GLY A 183 -112.73 -23.75 -10.99
CA GLY A 183 -112.07 -23.64 -9.68
C GLY A 183 -110.64 -24.21 -9.68
N SER A 184 -110.13 -24.64 -8.52
CA SER A 184 -108.74 -25.15 -8.38
C SER A 184 -108.65 -26.67 -8.28
N GLY A 185 -107.64 -27.25 -8.93
CA GLY A 185 -107.32 -28.68 -8.89
C GLY A 185 -106.37 -29.09 -7.75
N PRO A 186 -105.97 -30.37 -7.69
CA PRO A 186 -105.15 -30.89 -6.59
C PRO A 186 -103.75 -30.25 -6.54
N PRO A 187 -103.17 -30.08 -5.34
CA PRO A 187 -101.81 -29.57 -5.19
C PRO A 187 -100.75 -30.56 -5.69
N SER A 188 -99.62 -30.03 -6.14
CA SER A 188 -98.39 -30.78 -6.36
C SER A 188 -97.90 -31.46 -5.08
N SER A 189 -96.94 -32.38 -5.19
CA SER A 189 -96.20 -32.85 -4.01
C SER A 189 -95.49 -31.65 -3.34
N PRO A 190 -95.56 -31.50 -2.00
CA PRO A 190 -94.88 -30.42 -1.30
C PRO A 190 -93.36 -30.53 -1.45
N ALA A 191 -92.71 -29.45 -1.86
CA ALA A 191 -91.24 -29.37 -1.87
C ALA A 191 -90.74 -28.53 -0.70
N PRO A 192 -89.83 -29.05 0.15
CA PRO A 192 -89.29 -28.30 1.27
C PRO A 192 -88.36 -27.17 0.79
N LEU A 193 -88.24 -26.08 1.56
CA LEU A 193 -87.33 -24.98 1.26
C LEU A 193 -85.98 -25.15 2.01
N ALA A 194 -84.88 -24.78 1.36
CA ALA A 194 -83.53 -24.84 1.94
C ALA A 194 -83.05 -23.42 2.28
N PHE A 195 -82.79 -23.15 3.57
CA PHE A 195 -82.51 -21.80 4.09
C PHE A 195 -81.02 -21.49 4.32
N ASP A 196 -80.18 -22.52 4.44
CA ASP A 196 -78.76 -22.37 4.75
C ASP A 196 -77.89 -22.77 3.56
N GLY A 197 -76.89 -21.93 3.27
CA GLY A 197 -75.85 -22.19 2.28
C GLY A 197 -74.72 -23.06 2.88
N PRO A 198 -73.86 -23.66 2.04
CA PRO A 198 -72.71 -24.41 2.53
C PRO A 198 -71.66 -23.49 3.16
N VAL A 199 -70.82 -24.00 4.06
CA VAL A 199 -69.68 -23.24 4.62
C VAL A 199 -68.42 -23.53 3.79
N ILE A 200 -67.76 -22.49 3.29
CA ILE A 200 -66.47 -22.62 2.57
C ILE A 200 -65.33 -22.51 3.59
N GLY A 201 -64.58 -23.61 3.78
CA GLY A 201 -63.46 -23.68 4.72
C GLY A 201 -62.12 -23.27 4.12
N ALA A 202 -61.89 -23.56 2.83
CA ALA A 202 -60.68 -23.19 2.12
C ALA A 202 -60.93 -23.14 0.60
N VAL A 203 -60.21 -22.26 -0.08
CA VAL A 203 -60.11 -22.22 -1.54
C VAL A 203 -58.63 -22.35 -1.91
N ARG A 204 -58.27 -23.35 -2.71
CA ARG A 204 -56.88 -23.58 -3.13
C ARG A 204 -56.81 -23.61 -4.65
N SER A 205 -55.75 -23.04 -5.21
CA SER A 205 -55.46 -23.19 -6.63
C SER A 205 -54.00 -23.51 -6.89
N ASP A 206 -53.77 -24.37 -7.88
CA ASP A 206 -52.45 -24.63 -8.48
C ASP A 206 -52.24 -23.85 -9.80
N GLY A 207 -53.13 -22.90 -10.10
CA GLY A 207 -53.14 -22.11 -11.34
C GLY A 207 -53.93 -22.75 -12.48
N SER A 208 -54.21 -24.06 -12.41
CA SER A 208 -54.97 -24.81 -13.41
C SER A 208 -56.29 -25.38 -12.88
N THR A 209 -56.33 -25.67 -11.58
CA THR A 209 -57.45 -26.28 -10.88
C THR A 209 -57.80 -25.42 -9.66
N VAL A 210 -59.10 -25.29 -9.38
CA VAL A 210 -59.61 -24.68 -8.15
C VAL A 210 -60.24 -25.78 -7.31
N THR A 211 -59.85 -25.83 -6.04
CA THR A 211 -60.32 -26.81 -5.06
C THR A 211 -60.95 -26.08 -3.88
N ILE A 212 -62.18 -26.43 -3.53
CA ILE A 212 -62.97 -25.78 -2.47
C ILE A 212 -63.31 -26.82 -1.39
N ASP A 213 -62.87 -26.58 -0.15
CA ASP A 213 -63.33 -27.34 1.00
C ASP A 213 -64.70 -26.80 1.44
N VAL A 214 -65.75 -27.63 1.37
CA VAL A 214 -67.11 -27.23 1.74
C VAL A 214 -67.68 -28.12 2.84
N THR A 215 -68.41 -27.51 3.77
CA THR A 215 -69.23 -28.23 4.76
C THR A 215 -70.71 -28.08 4.39
N PRO A 216 -71.46 -29.19 4.24
CA PRO A 216 -72.89 -29.15 3.93
C PRO A 216 -73.71 -28.35 4.95
N PRO A 217 -74.84 -27.73 4.55
CA PRO A 217 -75.80 -27.15 5.48
C PRO A 217 -76.37 -28.19 6.45
N THR A 218 -76.62 -27.79 7.69
CA THR A 218 -77.15 -28.69 8.73
C THR A 218 -78.59 -29.13 8.43
N GLY A 219 -78.90 -30.42 8.62
CA GLY A 219 -80.27 -30.95 8.50
C GLY A 219 -80.72 -31.27 7.06
N VAL A 220 -79.82 -31.17 6.07
CA VAL A 220 -80.13 -31.38 4.66
C VAL A 220 -79.20 -32.45 4.06
N THR A 221 -79.76 -33.41 3.32
CA THR A 221 -78.97 -34.40 2.57
C THR A 221 -78.60 -33.84 1.21
N VAL A 222 -77.40 -33.27 1.10
CA VAL A 222 -76.92 -32.67 -0.14
C VAL A 222 -76.69 -33.75 -1.20
N THR A 223 -77.30 -33.56 -2.37
CA THR A 223 -77.15 -34.41 -3.56
C THR A 223 -76.12 -33.85 -4.55
N GLY A 224 -75.74 -32.56 -4.41
CA GLY A 224 -74.71 -31.90 -5.22
C GLY A 224 -74.54 -30.42 -4.89
N TYR A 225 -73.58 -29.76 -5.54
CA TYR A 225 -73.30 -28.33 -5.36
C TYR A 225 -73.26 -27.61 -6.69
N ASP A 226 -73.98 -26.50 -6.82
CA ASP A 226 -73.83 -25.60 -7.96
C ASP A 226 -72.70 -24.61 -7.65
N VAL A 227 -71.62 -24.68 -8.43
CA VAL A 227 -70.42 -23.86 -8.27
C VAL A 227 -70.29 -22.91 -9.44
N VAL A 228 -70.07 -21.63 -9.14
CA VAL A 228 -69.79 -20.58 -10.13
C VAL A 228 -68.47 -19.89 -9.75
N LEU A 229 -67.54 -19.79 -10.69
CA LEU A 229 -66.36 -18.93 -10.56
C LEU A 229 -66.63 -17.62 -11.29
N TYR A 230 -66.53 -16.52 -10.56
CA TYR A 230 -66.59 -15.17 -11.09
C TYR A 230 -65.18 -14.62 -11.29
N ARG A 231 -65.00 -13.87 -12.38
CA ARG A 231 -63.86 -12.99 -12.63
C ARG A 231 -64.39 -11.56 -12.73
N ASP A 232 -63.97 -10.68 -11.84
CA ASP A 232 -64.42 -9.28 -11.78
C ASP A 232 -65.96 -9.16 -11.81
N GLY A 233 -66.66 -10.08 -11.13
CA GLY A 233 -68.12 -10.17 -11.09
C GLY A 233 -68.78 -10.90 -12.28
N VAL A 234 -68.03 -11.33 -13.29
CA VAL A 234 -68.55 -12.07 -14.46
C VAL A 234 -68.31 -13.56 -14.32
N ALA A 235 -69.35 -14.39 -14.46
CA ALA A 235 -69.21 -15.84 -14.40
C ALA A 235 -68.33 -16.37 -15.55
N VAL A 236 -67.22 -17.01 -15.20
CA VAL A 236 -66.27 -17.62 -16.15
C VAL A 236 -66.30 -19.15 -16.13
N TYR A 237 -66.88 -19.74 -15.09
CA TYR A 237 -67.13 -21.18 -14.99
C TYR A 237 -68.42 -21.41 -14.20
N SER A 238 -69.21 -22.40 -14.59
CA SER A 238 -70.40 -22.85 -13.86
C SER A 238 -70.58 -24.35 -14.04
N ALA A 239 -70.77 -25.08 -12.95
CA ALA A 239 -71.04 -26.52 -12.99
C ALA A 239 -71.80 -27.00 -11.75
N THR A 240 -72.51 -28.11 -11.89
CA THR A 240 -73.02 -28.88 -10.75
C THR A 240 -72.06 -30.02 -10.45
N LEU A 241 -71.51 -30.04 -9.23
CA LEU A 241 -70.56 -31.03 -8.75
C LEU A 241 -71.24 -32.00 -7.77
N GLY A 242 -70.65 -33.19 -7.60
CA GLY A 242 -71.12 -34.19 -6.65
C GLY A 242 -71.04 -33.71 -5.19
N PRO A 243 -71.65 -34.43 -4.24
CA PRO A 243 -71.78 -34.00 -2.84
C PRO A 243 -70.50 -34.15 -2.00
N VAL A 244 -69.37 -34.54 -2.60
CA VAL A 244 -68.11 -34.86 -1.90
C VAL A 244 -67.24 -33.63 -1.79
N SER A 245 -66.79 -33.30 -0.58
CA SER A 245 -65.75 -32.29 -0.34
C SER A 245 -64.36 -32.95 -0.35
N PRO A 246 -63.33 -32.34 -0.97
CA PRO A 246 -63.36 -31.04 -1.63
C PRO A 246 -63.98 -31.07 -3.03
N LEU A 247 -64.60 -29.96 -3.42
CA LEU A 247 -65.07 -29.70 -4.77
C LEU A 247 -63.89 -29.30 -5.65
N SER A 248 -63.77 -29.85 -6.86
CA SER A 248 -62.68 -29.54 -7.77
C SER A 248 -63.19 -29.28 -9.18
N PHE A 249 -62.66 -28.23 -9.81
CA PHE A 249 -63.01 -27.84 -11.18
C PHE A 249 -61.84 -27.08 -11.85
N PRO A 250 -61.78 -27.07 -13.19
CA PRO A 250 -60.72 -26.36 -13.90
C PRO A 250 -60.85 -24.83 -13.74
N GLY A 251 -59.72 -24.17 -13.55
CA GLY A 251 -59.59 -22.72 -13.65
C GLY A 251 -59.69 -22.22 -15.09
N PRO A 252 -59.78 -20.89 -15.30
CA PRO A 252 -59.80 -20.32 -16.64
C PRO A 252 -58.45 -20.49 -17.34
N ALA A 253 -58.48 -20.83 -18.64
CA ALA A 253 -57.26 -21.04 -19.45
C ALA A 253 -56.34 -19.81 -19.57
N THR A 254 -56.89 -18.61 -19.35
CA THR A 254 -56.17 -17.35 -19.35
C THR A 254 -56.47 -16.58 -18.08
N LEU A 255 -55.42 -16.12 -17.39
CA LEU A 255 -55.49 -15.32 -16.18
C LEU A 255 -55.02 -13.90 -16.51
N PRO A 256 -55.92 -12.93 -16.72
CA PRO A 256 -55.53 -11.54 -16.93
C PRO A 256 -54.82 -10.98 -15.69
N PRO A 257 -53.73 -10.22 -15.84
CA PRO A 257 -53.06 -9.57 -14.73
C PRO A 257 -54.01 -8.68 -13.93
N GLY A 258 -54.02 -8.86 -12.60
CA GLY A 258 -54.80 -8.04 -11.68
C GLY A 258 -56.28 -8.41 -11.54
N ALA A 259 -56.76 -9.45 -12.22
CA ALA A 259 -58.17 -9.86 -12.15
C ALA A 259 -58.53 -10.47 -10.78
N ALA A 260 -59.66 -10.04 -10.20
CA ALA A 260 -60.17 -10.58 -8.95
C ALA A 260 -61.10 -11.77 -9.22
N TYR A 261 -60.92 -12.87 -8.48
CA TYR A 261 -61.75 -14.06 -8.62
C TYR A 261 -62.52 -14.39 -7.36
N THR A 262 -63.76 -14.83 -7.52
CA THR A 262 -64.65 -15.20 -6.41
C THR A 262 -65.39 -16.48 -6.77
N VAL A 263 -65.39 -17.46 -5.88
CA VAL A 263 -66.21 -18.67 -6.02
C VAL A 263 -67.52 -18.49 -5.29
N SER A 264 -68.61 -19.00 -5.88
CA SER A 264 -69.95 -19.04 -5.30
C SER A 264 -70.43 -20.49 -5.30
N VAL A 265 -70.92 -20.98 -4.17
CA VAL A 265 -71.36 -22.36 -4.00
C VAL A 265 -72.79 -22.39 -3.43
N ARG A 266 -73.69 -23.15 -4.06
CA ARG A 266 -75.06 -23.44 -3.57
C ARG A 266 -75.22 -24.93 -3.33
N ALA A 267 -75.88 -25.32 -2.24
CA ALA A 267 -76.17 -26.72 -1.95
C ALA A 267 -77.52 -27.15 -2.57
N ARG A 268 -77.55 -28.35 -3.17
CA ARG A 268 -78.75 -28.97 -3.77
C ARG A 268 -79.17 -30.20 -2.98
N SER A 269 -80.47 -30.39 -2.75
CA SER A 269 -81.03 -31.51 -1.97
C SER A 269 -82.16 -32.23 -2.72
N GLY A 270 -81.93 -32.63 -3.96
CA GLY A 270 -82.99 -33.02 -4.90
C GLY A 270 -83.58 -31.80 -5.61
N ILE A 271 -84.87 -31.51 -5.38
CA ILE A 271 -85.58 -30.34 -5.93
C ILE A 271 -85.17 -29.01 -5.25
N PRO A 272 -84.96 -28.95 -3.91
CA PRO A 272 -84.56 -27.73 -3.22
C PRO A 272 -83.13 -27.30 -3.54
N ILE A 273 -82.94 -26.00 -3.75
CA ILE A 273 -81.62 -25.35 -3.90
C ILE A 273 -81.53 -24.23 -2.85
N GLY A 274 -80.50 -24.28 -2.00
CA GLY A 274 -80.26 -23.29 -0.97
C GLY A 274 -79.60 -22.00 -1.48
N PRO A 275 -79.35 -21.03 -0.58
CA PRO A 275 -78.69 -19.77 -0.91
C PRO A 275 -77.21 -19.97 -1.26
N ALA A 276 -76.62 -18.98 -1.92
CA ALA A 276 -75.22 -18.98 -2.32
C ALA A 276 -74.27 -18.52 -1.19
N THR A 277 -73.13 -19.22 -1.06
CA THR A 277 -71.99 -18.79 -0.23
C THR A 277 -70.82 -18.43 -1.12
N THR A 278 -70.22 -17.24 -0.92
CA THR A 278 -69.08 -16.77 -1.72
C THR A 278 -67.77 -16.73 -0.94
N ALA A 279 -66.65 -17.02 -1.60
CA ALA A 279 -65.29 -16.85 -1.06
C ALA A 279 -64.32 -16.35 -2.15
N PRO A 280 -63.24 -15.62 -1.80
CA PRO A 280 -62.22 -15.24 -2.76
C PRO A 280 -61.53 -16.47 -3.37
N ALA A 281 -60.91 -16.31 -4.54
CA ALA A 281 -60.04 -17.29 -5.15
C ALA A 281 -58.78 -16.60 -5.67
N VAL A 282 -57.61 -17.15 -5.36
CA VAL A 282 -56.33 -16.61 -5.85
C VAL A 282 -55.78 -17.56 -6.90
N LEU A 283 -55.75 -17.11 -8.15
CA LEU A 283 -55.33 -17.92 -9.31
C LEU A 283 -53.97 -17.48 -9.88
N ALA A 284 -53.59 -16.22 -9.67
CA ALA A 284 -52.38 -15.62 -10.22
C ALA A 284 -51.13 -15.86 -9.36
N LEU A 285 -49.95 -15.74 -9.99
CA LEU A 285 -48.64 -15.96 -9.38
C LEU A 285 -47.94 -14.62 -9.05
N PRO A 286 -47.44 -14.44 -7.81
CA PRO A 286 -46.44 -13.42 -7.53
C PRO A 286 -45.04 -13.85 -8.02
N ALA A 287 -44.11 -12.90 -8.09
CA ALA A 287 -42.74 -13.13 -8.55
C ALA A 287 -41.69 -12.69 -7.53
N VAL A 288 -40.62 -13.48 -7.37
CA VAL A 288 -39.43 -13.08 -6.61
C VAL A 288 -38.59 -12.15 -7.49
N VAL A 289 -38.33 -10.94 -7.01
CA VAL A 289 -37.57 -9.88 -7.73
C VAL A 289 -36.11 -9.91 -7.37
N SER A 290 -35.79 -10.03 -6.07
CA SER A 290 -34.43 -10.17 -5.57
C SER A 290 -34.39 -11.01 -4.29
N VAL A 291 -33.24 -11.61 -4.03
CA VAL A 291 -32.95 -12.28 -2.76
C VAL A 291 -31.58 -11.84 -2.29
N ASP A 292 -31.52 -11.00 -1.27
CA ASP A 292 -30.27 -10.36 -0.84
C ASP A 292 -29.89 -10.78 0.58
N ALA A 293 -28.70 -11.34 0.75
CA ALA A 293 -28.17 -11.72 2.06
C ALA A 293 -27.52 -10.50 2.74
N LEU A 294 -28.25 -9.85 3.64
CA LEU A 294 -27.85 -8.60 4.31
C LEU A 294 -27.94 -8.74 5.83
N GLY A 295 -26.87 -8.38 6.54
CA GLY A 295 -26.90 -8.25 8.01
C GLY A 295 -27.19 -9.53 8.81
N GLY A 296 -27.05 -10.72 8.20
CA GLY A 296 -27.45 -12.00 8.83
C GLY A 296 -28.87 -12.44 8.52
N GLU A 297 -29.56 -11.74 7.61
CA GLU A 297 -30.89 -12.09 7.09
C GLU A 297 -30.85 -12.28 5.57
N LEU A 298 -31.80 -13.07 5.05
CA LEU A 298 -32.16 -13.13 3.64
C LEU A 298 -33.39 -12.25 3.43
N ILE A 299 -33.23 -11.16 2.69
CA ILE A 299 -34.33 -10.27 2.32
C ILE A 299 -34.85 -10.70 0.95
N VAL A 300 -36.10 -11.14 0.91
CA VAL A 300 -36.78 -11.59 -0.30
C VAL A 300 -37.70 -10.45 -0.75
N THR A 301 -37.40 -9.85 -1.91
CA THR A 301 -38.25 -8.84 -2.52
C THR A 301 -39.24 -9.51 -3.46
N VAL A 302 -40.52 -9.22 -3.29
CA VAL A 302 -41.62 -9.86 -4.01
C VAL A 302 -42.39 -8.80 -4.78
N ALA A 303 -42.52 -9.00 -6.09
CA ALA A 303 -43.47 -8.25 -6.89
C ALA A 303 -44.84 -8.93 -6.82
N PRO A 304 -45.93 -8.17 -6.75
CA PRO A 304 -47.29 -8.72 -6.78
C PRO A 304 -47.56 -9.51 -8.07
N GLY A 305 -46.78 -9.30 -9.14
CA GLY A 305 -46.95 -10.02 -10.40
C GLY A 305 -48.33 -9.77 -10.99
N ASP A 306 -49.05 -10.85 -11.26
CA ASP A 306 -50.41 -10.80 -11.82
C ASP A 306 -51.51 -10.81 -10.74
N LEU A 307 -51.16 -10.71 -9.45
CA LEU A 307 -52.12 -10.68 -8.36
C LEU A 307 -53.04 -9.44 -8.43
N ALA A 308 -54.30 -9.63 -8.04
CA ALA A 308 -55.25 -8.53 -7.90
C ALA A 308 -54.81 -7.52 -6.82
N PRO A 309 -55.11 -6.23 -6.98
CA PRO A 309 -54.83 -5.23 -5.95
C PRO A 309 -55.42 -5.62 -4.58
N GLY A 310 -54.60 -5.57 -3.54
CA GLY A 310 -55.01 -5.92 -2.17
C GLY A 310 -54.81 -7.39 -1.78
N VAL A 311 -54.47 -8.27 -2.73
CA VAL A 311 -54.07 -9.66 -2.41
C VAL A 311 -52.65 -9.65 -1.86
N ALA A 312 -52.50 -10.07 -0.62
CA ALA A 312 -51.19 -10.14 0.03
C ALA A 312 -50.43 -11.41 -0.40
N ALA A 313 -49.10 -11.33 -0.44
CA ALA A 313 -48.24 -12.45 -0.75
C ALA A 313 -47.66 -13.09 0.54
N GLU A 314 -47.35 -14.37 0.45
CA GLU A 314 -46.53 -15.09 1.43
C GLU A 314 -45.28 -15.64 0.73
N ALA A 315 -44.13 -15.52 1.39
CA ALA A 315 -42.87 -16.12 0.98
C ALA A 315 -42.56 -17.32 1.88
N VAL A 316 -41.86 -18.32 1.35
CA VAL A 316 -41.36 -19.44 2.15
C VAL A 316 -39.96 -19.85 1.71
N LEU A 317 -39.15 -20.20 2.71
CA LEU A 317 -37.81 -20.71 2.52
C LEU A 317 -37.83 -22.24 2.45
N PHE A 318 -37.11 -22.81 1.50
CA PHE A 318 -36.75 -24.22 1.45
C PHE A 318 -35.30 -24.35 1.88
N VAL A 319 -35.06 -25.11 2.95
CA VAL A 319 -33.71 -25.41 3.43
C VAL A 319 -33.47 -26.90 3.24
N ASP A 320 -32.53 -27.27 2.38
CA ASP A 320 -32.26 -28.65 1.95
C ASP A 320 -33.52 -29.37 1.43
N GLY A 321 -34.37 -28.64 0.70
CA GLY A 321 -35.63 -29.15 0.16
C GLY A 321 -36.78 -29.24 1.17
N VAL A 322 -36.54 -28.92 2.45
CA VAL A 322 -37.59 -28.87 3.49
C VAL A 322 -38.22 -27.49 3.53
N GLN A 323 -39.55 -27.43 3.36
CA GLN A 323 -40.31 -26.18 3.43
C GLN A 323 -40.39 -25.64 4.86
N GLY A 324 -40.04 -24.37 5.06
CA GLY A 324 -40.20 -23.65 6.32
C GLY A 324 -41.61 -23.11 6.55
N ALA A 325 -41.78 -22.30 7.60
CA ALA A 325 -43.02 -21.59 7.85
C ALA A 325 -43.22 -20.46 6.83
N PRO A 326 -44.40 -20.33 6.19
CA PRO A 326 -44.71 -19.18 5.34
C PRO A 326 -44.67 -17.88 6.15
N GLN A 327 -44.11 -16.84 5.55
CA GLN A 327 -44.03 -15.49 6.12
C GLN A 327 -44.78 -14.52 5.22
N ARG A 328 -45.65 -13.70 5.83
CA ARG A 328 -46.33 -12.61 5.14
C ARG A 328 -45.30 -11.62 4.58
N VAL A 329 -45.44 -11.27 3.31
CA VAL A 329 -44.68 -10.18 2.69
C VAL A 329 -45.20 -8.85 3.24
N GLY A 330 -44.29 -7.99 3.66
CA GLY A 330 -44.59 -6.65 4.18
C GLY A 330 -45.19 -5.73 3.13
N ALA A 331 -45.73 -4.59 3.57
CA ALA A 331 -46.30 -3.59 2.67
C ALA A 331 -45.27 -2.93 1.73
N ASP A 332 -43.97 -3.03 2.08
CA ASP A 332 -42.82 -2.62 1.28
C ASP A 332 -42.43 -3.65 0.20
N GLY A 333 -43.14 -4.79 0.14
CA GLY A 333 -42.88 -5.87 -0.79
C GLY A 333 -41.75 -6.80 -0.35
N THR A 334 -41.31 -6.76 0.91
CA THR A 334 -40.20 -7.61 1.38
C THR A 334 -40.61 -8.63 2.45
N ALA A 335 -39.89 -9.76 2.50
CA ALA A 335 -39.97 -10.73 3.59
C ALA A 335 -38.54 -11.08 4.04
N GLY A 336 -38.24 -10.88 5.33
CA GLY A 336 -36.94 -11.18 5.92
C GLY A 336 -36.90 -12.54 6.60
N PHE A 337 -35.95 -13.40 6.23
CA PHE A 337 -35.71 -14.69 6.85
C PHE A 337 -34.34 -14.69 7.57
N PRO A 338 -34.17 -15.38 8.71
CA PRO A 338 -32.84 -15.60 9.27
C PRO A 338 -31.94 -16.33 8.27
N LEU A 339 -30.70 -15.85 8.06
CA LEU A 339 -29.76 -16.47 7.13
C LEU A 339 -29.35 -17.87 7.63
N PRO A 340 -29.67 -18.97 6.90
CA PRO A 340 -29.31 -20.31 7.33
C PRO A 340 -27.81 -20.55 7.21
N SER A 341 -27.23 -21.29 8.16
CA SER A 341 -25.84 -21.74 8.09
C SER A 341 -25.64 -22.77 6.96
N SER A 342 -25.01 -22.35 5.87
CA SER A 342 -24.41 -23.15 4.78
C SER A 342 -25.20 -24.37 4.28
N ARG A 343 -26.43 -24.16 3.79
CA ARG A 343 -27.33 -25.18 3.22
C ARG A 343 -27.83 -24.79 1.83
N ALA A 344 -28.38 -25.73 1.08
CA ALA A 344 -29.07 -25.42 -0.17
C ALA A 344 -30.36 -24.67 0.18
N VAL A 345 -30.40 -23.37 -0.11
CA VAL A 345 -31.53 -22.51 0.21
C VAL A 345 -32.24 -22.10 -1.07
N GLU A 346 -33.55 -22.29 -1.11
CA GLU A 346 -34.40 -21.82 -2.20
C GLU A 346 -35.58 -21.03 -1.63
N VAL A 347 -36.13 -20.09 -2.40
CA VAL A 347 -37.32 -19.31 -2.01
C VAL A 347 -38.41 -19.42 -3.07
N THR A 348 -39.66 -19.40 -2.62
CA THR A 348 -40.85 -19.30 -3.47
C THR A 348 -41.92 -18.46 -2.77
N VAL A 349 -42.85 -17.92 -3.56
CA VAL A 349 -43.93 -17.01 -3.11
C VAL A 349 -45.29 -17.45 -3.65
N ARG A 350 -46.37 -17.13 -2.95
CA ARG A 350 -47.77 -17.31 -3.42
C ARG A 350 -48.67 -16.17 -2.94
N GLY A 351 -49.82 -15.98 -3.60
CA GLY A 351 -50.85 -15.05 -3.13
C GLY A 351 -51.81 -15.68 -2.13
N VAL A 352 -52.29 -14.90 -1.15
CA VAL A 352 -53.20 -15.34 -0.09
C VAL A 352 -54.23 -14.25 0.25
N GLU A 353 -55.52 -14.59 0.16
CA GLU A 353 -56.64 -13.71 0.47
C GLU A 353 -57.72 -14.46 1.28
N GLY A 354 -57.87 -14.12 2.57
CA GLY A 354 -58.81 -14.81 3.46
C GLY A 354 -58.54 -16.31 3.53
N VAL A 355 -59.53 -17.12 3.13
CA VAL A 355 -59.44 -18.59 3.05
C VAL A 355 -58.82 -19.11 1.75
N ALA A 356 -58.45 -18.20 0.84
CA ALA A 356 -57.92 -18.51 -0.48
C ALA A 356 -56.39 -18.51 -0.52
N THR A 357 -55.80 -19.56 -1.10
CA THR A 357 -54.36 -19.66 -1.36
C THR A 357 -54.11 -20.01 -2.82
N GLY A 358 -53.23 -19.24 -3.47
CA GLY A 358 -52.84 -19.43 -4.86
C GLY A 358 -51.62 -20.32 -5.06
N PRO A 359 -51.19 -20.50 -6.32
CA PRO A 359 -50.04 -21.33 -6.66
C PRO A 359 -48.72 -20.76 -6.16
N TRP A 360 -47.74 -21.65 -5.94
CA TRP A 360 -46.36 -21.28 -5.62
C TRP A 360 -45.58 -20.92 -6.89
N SER A 361 -44.78 -19.85 -6.83
CA SER A 361 -43.85 -19.47 -7.89
C SER A 361 -42.74 -20.52 -8.08
N PRO A 362 -42.01 -20.50 -9.22
CA PRO A 362 -40.76 -21.25 -9.34
C PRO A 362 -39.80 -20.94 -8.18
N ARG A 363 -38.98 -21.94 -7.81
CA ARG A 363 -37.99 -21.80 -6.75
C ARG A 363 -36.78 -20.99 -7.24
N VAL A 364 -36.31 -20.06 -6.42
CA VAL A 364 -35.08 -19.26 -6.68
C VAL A 364 -34.01 -19.67 -5.68
N SER A 365 -32.87 -20.16 -6.15
CA SER A 365 -31.73 -20.52 -5.30
C SER A 365 -31.07 -19.28 -4.70
N ALA A 366 -30.79 -19.30 -3.40
CA ALA A 366 -30.18 -18.21 -2.65
C ALA A 366 -28.80 -18.63 -2.12
N PRO A 367 -27.70 -18.01 -2.60
CA PRO A 367 -26.37 -18.27 -2.05
C PRO A 367 -26.28 -17.78 -0.60
N THR A 368 -25.83 -18.63 0.33
CA THR A 368 -25.75 -18.26 1.76
C THR A 368 -24.33 -18.29 2.33
N ALA A 369 -23.36 -18.78 1.56
CA ALA A 369 -21.97 -18.87 1.97
C ALA A 369 -21.19 -17.62 1.54
N ARG A 370 -20.31 -17.17 2.43
CA ARG A 370 -19.44 -16.01 2.24
C ARG A 370 -18.17 -16.46 1.50
N PRO A 371 -17.77 -15.84 0.38
CA PRO A 371 -16.50 -16.14 -0.28
C PRO A 371 -15.31 -15.68 0.58
N GLU A 372 -14.24 -16.45 0.64
CA GLU A 372 -13.03 -16.09 1.40
C GLU A 372 -12.01 -15.46 0.44
N VAL A 373 -11.79 -14.15 0.54
CA VAL A 373 -10.76 -13.48 -0.27
C VAL A 373 -9.38 -13.83 0.29
N ILE A 374 -8.56 -14.50 -0.51
CA ILE A 374 -7.22 -14.98 -0.11
C ILE A 374 -6.09 -14.11 -0.67
N ALA A 375 -6.34 -13.33 -1.71
CA ALA A 375 -5.39 -12.33 -2.22
C ALA A 375 -6.10 -11.14 -2.88
N ALA A 376 -5.56 -9.94 -2.67
CA ALA A 376 -5.96 -8.74 -3.37
C ALA A 376 -4.71 -7.95 -3.79
N ARG A 377 -4.31 -8.00 -5.06
CA ARG A 377 -3.05 -7.41 -5.54
C ARG A 377 -3.30 -6.29 -6.53
N VAL A 378 -2.70 -5.13 -6.30
CA VAL A 378 -2.77 -3.99 -7.23
C VAL A 378 -1.48 -3.91 -8.04
N GLU A 379 -1.59 -4.12 -9.35
CA GLU A 379 -0.48 -3.96 -10.31
C GLU A 379 -0.95 -3.32 -11.60
N ASP A 380 -0.12 -2.43 -12.15
CA ASP A 380 -0.36 -1.75 -13.43
C ASP A 380 -1.75 -1.13 -13.58
N GLY A 381 -2.27 -0.52 -12.51
CA GLY A 381 -3.60 0.09 -12.49
C GLY A 381 -4.76 -0.90 -12.50
N ARG A 382 -4.52 -2.17 -12.17
CA ARG A 382 -5.53 -3.22 -12.07
C ARG A 382 -5.49 -3.87 -10.68
N LEU A 383 -6.68 -4.16 -10.15
CA LEU A 383 -6.86 -4.97 -8.95
C LEU A 383 -7.13 -6.42 -9.37
N VAL A 384 -6.28 -7.33 -8.94
CA VAL A 384 -6.49 -8.78 -9.05
C VAL A 384 -7.00 -9.28 -7.71
N LEU A 385 -8.21 -9.83 -7.70
CA LEU A 385 -8.82 -10.46 -6.54
C LEU A 385 -8.83 -11.97 -6.75
N VAL A 386 -8.42 -12.71 -5.73
CA VAL A 386 -8.49 -14.17 -5.66
C VAL A 386 -9.24 -14.56 -4.40
N TRP A 387 -10.19 -15.49 -4.52
CA TRP A 387 -11.01 -15.96 -3.41
C TRP A 387 -11.31 -17.45 -3.52
N ASN A 388 -11.60 -18.09 -2.40
CA ASN A 388 -12.14 -19.44 -2.37
C ASN A 388 -13.67 -19.37 -2.28
N GLY A 389 -14.34 -20.05 -3.21
CA GLY A 389 -15.79 -20.21 -3.24
C GLY A 389 -16.23 -21.53 -2.59
N PRO A 390 -17.47 -21.62 -2.08
CA PRO A 390 -18.06 -22.91 -1.67
C PRO A 390 -18.25 -23.86 -2.87
N GLN A 391 -18.29 -23.33 -4.09
CA GLN A 391 -18.39 -24.06 -5.35
C GLN A 391 -17.46 -23.41 -6.40
N PRO A 392 -16.50 -24.14 -6.98
CA PRO A 392 -15.51 -23.58 -7.90
C PRO A 392 -16.10 -23.06 -9.22
N ASP A 393 -17.26 -23.58 -9.64
CA ASP A 393 -17.95 -23.17 -10.87
C ASP A 393 -19.07 -22.13 -10.63
N ALA A 394 -19.17 -21.58 -9.41
CA ALA A 394 -20.17 -20.57 -9.11
C ALA A 394 -19.87 -19.23 -9.79
N THR A 395 -20.93 -18.46 -10.02
CA THR A 395 -20.83 -17.08 -10.49
C THR A 395 -20.63 -16.15 -9.29
N PHE A 396 -19.67 -15.23 -9.40
CA PHE A 396 -19.37 -14.22 -8.39
C PHE A 396 -19.45 -12.83 -9.01
N ARG A 397 -19.93 -11.88 -8.22
CA ARG A 397 -19.85 -10.45 -8.48
C ARG A 397 -18.70 -9.89 -7.66
N ALA A 398 -17.68 -9.37 -8.34
CA ALA A 398 -16.58 -8.62 -7.74
C ALA A 398 -16.75 -7.13 -8.06
N THR A 399 -16.59 -6.26 -7.06
CA THR A 399 -16.73 -4.82 -7.23
C THR A 399 -15.56 -4.05 -6.61
N VAL A 400 -15.19 -2.93 -7.23
CA VAL A 400 -14.23 -1.96 -6.69
C VAL A 400 -14.67 -0.55 -7.11
N GLY A 401 -15.10 0.26 -6.15
CA GLY A 401 -15.73 1.55 -6.44
C GLY A 401 -17.00 1.38 -7.29
N THR A 402 -17.04 1.99 -8.48
CA THR A 402 -18.14 1.84 -9.44
C THR A 402 -17.91 0.74 -10.48
N THR A 403 -16.73 0.11 -10.47
CA THR A 403 -16.40 -0.96 -11.40
C THR A 403 -16.93 -2.28 -10.86
N GLU A 404 -17.72 -2.98 -11.67
CA GLU A 404 -18.27 -4.30 -11.35
C GLU A 404 -17.88 -5.28 -12.46
N VAL A 405 -17.53 -6.50 -12.06
CA VAL A 405 -17.38 -7.63 -12.98
C VAL A 405 -18.11 -8.83 -12.39
N VAL A 406 -18.91 -9.50 -13.21
CA VAL A 406 -19.54 -10.78 -12.90
C VAL A 406 -18.77 -11.87 -13.65
N ILE A 407 -18.21 -12.84 -12.93
CA ILE A 407 -17.41 -13.92 -13.51
C ILE A 407 -17.82 -15.28 -12.97
N CYS A 408 -17.55 -16.34 -13.72
CA CYS A 408 -17.51 -17.69 -13.18
C CYS A 408 -16.07 -18.02 -12.76
N GLY A 409 -15.90 -18.60 -11.57
CA GLY A 409 -14.59 -18.96 -11.01
C GLY A 409 -14.10 -18.05 -9.89
N GLU A 410 -12.83 -18.23 -9.53
CA GLU A 410 -12.24 -17.78 -8.25
C GLU A 410 -11.25 -16.60 -8.38
N THR A 411 -11.22 -15.93 -9.54
CA THR A 411 -10.26 -14.85 -9.79
C THR A 411 -10.83 -13.79 -10.73
N ALA A 412 -10.88 -12.52 -10.29
CA ALA A 412 -11.25 -11.38 -11.12
C ALA A 412 -10.11 -10.37 -11.24
N THR A 413 -10.02 -9.73 -12.41
CA THR A 413 -9.17 -8.56 -12.63
C THR A 413 -10.07 -7.37 -12.94
N LEU A 414 -9.96 -6.31 -12.13
CA LEU A 414 -10.76 -5.09 -12.25
C LEU A 414 -9.86 -3.90 -12.56
N PRO A 415 -10.20 -3.05 -13.56
CA PRO A 415 -9.49 -1.80 -13.77
C PRO A 415 -9.74 -0.82 -12.61
N LEU A 416 -8.69 -0.16 -12.15
CA LEU A 416 -8.77 0.95 -11.21
C LEU A 416 -8.81 2.26 -12.00
N ASP A 417 -9.87 3.05 -11.80
CA ASP A 417 -9.99 4.36 -12.43
C ASP A 417 -9.09 5.38 -11.71
N ALA A 418 -7.96 5.71 -12.33
CA ALA A 418 -6.98 6.65 -11.78
C ALA A 418 -7.51 8.09 -11.65
N ALA A 419 -8.63 8.43 -12.28
CA ALA A 419 -9.20 9.80 -12.29
C ALA A 419 -10.17 10.07 -11.12
N ARG A 420 -10.58 9.05 -10.35
CA ARG A 420 -11.54 9.18 -9.25
C ARG A 420 -10.90 8.89 -7.90
N ARG A 421 -11.55 9.35 -6.82
CA ARG A 421 -11.17 9.02 -5.44
C ARG A 421 -11.08 7.49 -5.33
N LEU A 422 -9.88 6.99 -5.06
CA LEU A 422 -9.59 5.56 -5.09
C LEU A 422 -10.45 4.84 -4.03
N PRO A 423 -11.13 3.74 -4.38
CA PRO A 423 -11.99 3.03 -3.45
C PRO A 423 -11.17 2.41 -2.32
N GLU A 424 -11.63 2.57 -1.08
CA GLU A 424 -10.96 2.05 0.13
C GLU A 424 -11.12 0.52 0.27
N THR A 425 -12.17 -0.04 -0.35
CA THR A 425 -12.51 -1.46 -0.27
C THR A 425 -12.94 -2.01 -1.62
N ALA A 426 -12.64 -3.30 -1.84
CA ALA A 426 -13.21 -4.11 -2.90
C ALA A 426 -14.08 -5.19 -2.27
N THR A 427 -15.09 -5.66 -2.99
CA THR A 427 -16.01 -6.66 -2.47
C THR A 427 -16.23 -7.82 -3.43
N VAL A 428 -16.53 -9.00 -2.88
CA VAL A 428 -16.86 -10.22 -3.62
C VAL A 428 -18.10 -10.85 -2.98
N ALA A 429 -19.07 -11.23 -3.81
CA ALA A 429 -20.28 -11.96 -3.40
C ALA A 429 -20.64 -13.03 -4.44
N GLN A 430 -21.11 -14.20 -4.00
CA GLN A 430 -21.66 -15.20 -4.90
C GLN A 430 -23.03 -14.74 -5.43
N VAL A 431 -23.32 -14.98 -6.70
CA VAL A 431 -24.59 -14.60 -7.34
C VAL A 431 -25.22 -15.83 -8.00
N ALA A 432 -26.53 -16.00 -7.83
CA ALA A 432 -27.32 -17.03 -8.50
C ALA A 432 -28.62 -16.41 -9.04
N GLY A 433 -28.65 -16.07 -10.33
CA GLY A 433 -29.80 -15.38 -10.93
C GLY A 433 -30.05 -14.02 -10.29
N VAL A 434 -31.22 -13.86 -9.65
CA VAL A 434 -31.61 -12.63 -8.93
C VAL A 434 -31.17 -12.61 -7.46
N ALA A 435 -30.46 -13.65 -7.00
CA ALA A 435 -30.01 -13.76 -5.62
C ALA A 435 -28.54 -13.36 -5.45
N THR A 436 -28.25 -12.53 -4.45
CA THR A 436 -26.89 -12.11 -4.06
C THR A 436 -26.58 -12.64 -2.66
N GLY A 437 -25.52 -13.43 -2.55
CA GLY A 437 -25.05 -13.96 -1.27
C GLY A 437 -24.28 -12.96 -0.41
N PRO A 438 -23.80 -13.37 0.77
CA PRO A 438 -23.09 -12.48 1.69
C PRO A 438 -21.83 -11.88 1.05
N VAL A 439 -21.63 -10.58 1.27
CA VAL A 439 -20.51 -9.81 0.69
C VAL A 439 -19.27 -9.89 1.57
N THR A 440 -18.13 -10.31 1.02
CA THR A 440 -16.80 -10.16 1.63
C THR A 440 -16.16 -8.86 1.17
N SER A 441 -15.68 -8.05 2.13
CA SER A 441 -14.96 -6.81 1.85
C SER A 441 -13.49 -6.98 2.18
N VAL A 442 -12.61 -6.53 1.29
CA VAL A 442 -11.15 -6.49 1.49
C VAL A 442 -10.66 -5.06 1.28
N PRO A 443 -9.75 -4.53 2.12
CA PRO A 443 -9.14 -3.24 1.86
C PRO A 443 -8.37 -3.24 0.53
N VAL A 444 -8.29 -2.10 -0.15
CA VAL A 444 -7.47 -1.94 -1.36
C VAL A 444 -6.32 -0.98 -1.06
N VAL A 445 -5.08 -1.46 -1.22
CA VAL A 445 -3.89 -0.61 -1.12
C VAL A 445 -3.56 -0.09 -2.51
N THR A 446 -3.91 1.16 -2.78
CA THR A 446 -3.80 1.74 -4.14
C THR A 446 -2.52 2.53 -4.36
N THR A 447 -1.78 2.86 -3.31
CA THR A 447 -0.48 3.53 -3.37
C THR A 447 0.51 2.89 -2.41
N GLY A 448 1.75 2.70 -2.86
CA GLY A 448 2.83 2.22 -2.00
C GLY A 448 3.40 3.33 -1.11
N PRO A 449 3.99 2.99 0.06
CA PRO A 449 4.66 3.97 0.91
C PRO A 449 5.77 4.75 0.17
N ARG A 450 5.89 6.05 0.45
CA ARG A 450 6.92 6.89 -0.18
C ARG A 450 8.21 6.82 0.61
N LEU A 451 9.30 6.41 -0.02
CA LEU A 451 10.65 6.53 0.53
C LEU A 451 11.08 8.00 0.54
N VAL A 452 11.50 8.48 1.71
CA VAL A 452 12.01 9.84 1.96
C VAL A 452 13.53 9.88 1.91
N SER A 453 14.20 8.87 2.47
CA SER A 453 15.65 8.73 2.40
C SER A 453 16.06 7.27 2.47
N VAL A 454 17.18 6.95 1.81
CA VAL A 454 17.84 5.64 1.91
C VAL A 454 19.32 5.88 2.16
N THR A 455 19.84 5.45 3.31
CA THR A 455 21.25 5.59 3.65
C THR A 455 21.89 4.21 3.78
N MET A 456 23.04 4.02 3.15
CA MET A 456 23.83 2.79 3.25
C MET A 456 24.97 2.96 4.24
N ASP A 457 25.27 1.93 5.03
CA ASP A 457 26.49 1.88 5.84
C ASP A 457 27.58 1.00 5.20
N ALA A 458 28.74 0.93 5.87
CA ALA A 458 29.87 0.12 5.40
C ALA A 458 29.62 -1.40 5.46
N ALA A 459 28.59 -1.85 6.19
CA ALA A 459 28.20 -3.25 6.35
C ALA A 459 27.04 -3.65 5.43
N ARG A 460 26.69 -2.82 4.44
CA ARG A 460 25.54 -3.00 3.52
C ARG A 460 24.18 -3.00 4.24
N ALA A 461 24.07 -2.36 5.41
CA ALA A 461 22.79 -2.09 6.04
C ALA A 461 22.16 -0.84 5.41
N ALA A 462 20.99 -1.02 4.80
CA ALA A 462 20.17 0.04 4.26
C ALA A 462 19.18 0.52 5.33
N THR A 463 19.30 1.79 5.71
CA THR A 463 18.34 2.48 6.59
C THR A 463 17.40 3.33 5.76
N MET A 464 16.10 3.05 5.84
CA MET A 464 15.06 3.65 4.99
C MET A 464 14.04 4.41 5.84
N MET A 465 13.91 5.71 5.55
CA MET A 465 12.85 6.56 6.09
C MET A 465 11.72 6.62 5.08
N TRP A 466 10.47 6.57 5.53
CA TRP A 466 9.33 6.49 4.64
C TRP A 466 8.09 7.15 5.26
N ILE A 467 7.16 7.56 4.42
CA ILE A 467 5.87 8.12 4.84
C ILE A 467 4.73 7.35 4.18
N SER A 468 3.70 7.02 4.96
CA SER A 468 2.44 6.50 4.42
C SER A 468 1.68 7.63 3.73
N ILE A 469 1.12 7.38 2.54
CA ILE A 469 0.52 8.43 1.71
C ILE A 469 -1.02 8.45 1.81
N GLN A 470 -1.69 7.35 2.18
CA GLN A 470 -3.16 7.22 2.20
C GLN A 470 -3.65 6.08 3.12
N PRO A 471 -4.93 6.07 3.55
CA PRO A 471 -5.60 4.85 4.05
C PRO A 471 -5.63 3.75 2.96
N PRO A 472 -5.76 2.45 3.33
CA PRO A 472 -6.10 1.87 4.64
C PRO A 472 -4.91 1.79 5.62
N THR A 473 -5.17 1.49 6.90
CA THR A 473 -4.13 1.19 7.89
C THR A 473 -3.32 -0.01 7.43
N LEU A 474 -2.01 0.18 7.22
CA LEU A 474 -1.13 -0.90 6.80
C LEU A 474 -0.90 -1.88 7.97
N THR A 475 -0.93 -3.17 7.67
CA THR A 475 -0.55 -4.27 8.57
C THR A 475 0.91 -4.68 8.40
N GLY A 476 1.56 -4.25 7.32
CA GLY A 476 2.97 -4.54 7.04
C GLY A 476 3.50 -3.73 5.85
N ILE A 477 4.83 -3.72 5.72
CA ILE A 477 5.54 -3.03 4.64
C ILE A 477 6.54 -4.00 4.05
N GLN A 478 6.51 -4.16 2.74
CA GLN A 478 7.39 -5.08 2.05
C GLN A 478 8.37 -4.29 1.16
N PRO A 479 9.67 -4.28 1.51
CA PRO A 479 10.70 -3.72 0.63
C PRO A 479 10.88 -4.59 -0.60
N VAL A 480 10.99 -3.96 -1.76
CA VAL A 480 11.19 -4.61 -3.05
C VAL A 480 12.40 -3.98 -3.72
N VAL A 481 13.40 -4.81 -4.02
CA VAL A 481 14.63 -4.40 -4.69
C VAL A 481 14.61 -4.86 -6.14
N ARG A 482 14.93 -3.96 -7.07
CA ARG A 482 14.87 -4.19 -8.52
C ARG A 482 16.18 -3.81 -9.18
N TRP A 483 16.64 -4.64 -10.10
CA TRP A 483 17.76 -4.35 -11.01
C TRP A 483 17.53 -5.07 -12.36
N PRO A 484 18.28 -4.77 -13.43
CA PRO A 484 17.99 -5.33 -14.75
C PRO A 484 17.84 -6.86 -14.73
N GLY A 485 16.64 -7.32 -15.09
CA GLY A 485 16.28 -8.75 -15.17
C GLY A 485 15.91 -9.44 -13.85
N ASN A 486 15.92 -8.75 -12.71
CA ASN A 486 15.66 -9.36 -11.40
C ASN A 486 14.84 -8.44 -10.47
N GLU A 487 13.98 -9.06 -9.67
CA GLU A 487 13.23 -8.43 -8.58
C GLU A 487 13.30 -9.36 -7.38
N VAL A 488 13.65 -8.82 -6.22
CA VAL A 488 13.68 -9.55 -4.95
C VAL A 488 12.79 -8.82 -3.96
N GLU A 489 11.81 -9.54 -3.44
CA GLU A 489 11.01 -9.09 -2.30
C GLU A 489 11.73 -9.48 -1.01
N LEU A 490 11.94 -8.51 -0.12
CA LEU A 490 12.54 -8.74 1.19
C LEU A 490 11.44 -9.01 2.23
N ASP A 491 11.86 -9.50 3.40
CA ASP A 491 10.97 -9.84 4.50
C ASP A 491 10.06 -8.68 4.90
N VAL A 492 8.79 -9.00 5.14
CA VAL A 492 7.78 -8.04 5.56
C VAL A 492 8.16 -7.43 6.90
N GLN A 493 8.17 -6.10 6.94
CA GLN A 493 8.45 -5.29 8.12
C GLN A 493 7.15 -4.81 8.77
N PRO A 494 7.11 -4.66 10.10
CA PRO A 494 5.97 -4.07 10.78
C PRO A 494 5.76 -2.61 10.33
N PRO A 495 4.51 -2.13 10.23
CA PRO A 495 4.17 -0.82 9.67
C PRO A 495 4.53 0.36 10.59
N TYR A 496 4.99 0.09 11.81
CA TYR A 496 5.41 1.08 12.81
C TYR A 496 6.93 1.13 13.02
N VAL A 497 7.70 0.37 12.24
CA VAL A 497 9.17 0.43 12.29
C VAL A 497 9.64 1.57 11.39
N GLU A 498 10.12 2.64 12.03
CA GLU A 498 10.75 3.78 11.38
C GLU A 498 12.03 4.16 12.15
N PRO A 499 13.21 4.16 11.51
CA PRO A 499 13.47 3.74 10.13
C PRO A 499 13.43 2.21 9.97
N ILE A 500 13.19 1.73 8.74
CA ILE A 500 13.39 0.32 8.39
C ILE A 500 14.89 0.10 8.17
N VAL A 501 15.49 -0.87 8.86
CA VAL A 501 16.90 -1.24 8.72
C VAL A 501 17.00 -2.67 8.21
N LEU A 502 17.66 -2.89 7.08
CA LEU A 502 17.83 -4.21 6.46
C LEU A 502 19.26 -4.40 5.98
N THR A 503 19.81 -5.58 6.21
CA THR A 503 21.08 -5.98 5.59
C THR A 503 20.79 -6.49 4.18
N LEU A 504 21.38 -5.86 3.17
CA LEU A 504 21.21 -6.26 1.79
C LEU A 504 22.07 -7.50 1.46
N PRO A 505 21.50 -8.53 0.80
CA PRO A 505 22.26 -9.60 0.19
C PRO A 505 23.44 -9.14 -0.67
N ASP A 506 24.49 -9.96 -0.75
CA ASP A 506 25.74 -9.63 -1.46
C ASP A 506 25.57 -9.54 -2.98
N ASP A 507 24.56 -10.21 -3.54
CA ASP A 507 24.25 -10.25 -4.97
C ASP A 507 23.52 -8.98 -5.47
N ILE A 508 23.05 -8.12 -4.57
CA ILE A 508 22.40 -6.86 -4.95
C ILE A 508 23.44 -5.87 -5.51
N PRO A 509 23.34 -5.46 -6.79
CA PRO A 509 24.31 -4.57 -7.40
C PRO A 509 24.09 -3.10 -6.99
N ASN A 510 25.12 -2.27 -7.19
CA ASN A 510 25.11 -0.82 -6.95
C ASN A 510 24.19 -0.03 -7.93
N THR A 511 23.55 -0.72 -8.88
CA THR A 511 22.57 -0.17 -9.82
C THR A 511 21.13 -0.50 -9.45
N ALA A 512 20.92 -1.22 -8.35
CA ALA A 512 19.59 -1.58 -7.89
C ALA A 512 18.81 -0.36 -7.38
N THR A 513 17.50 -0.46 -7.41
CA THR A 513 16.57 0.48 -6.77
C THR A 513 15.71 -0.25 -5.76
N VAL A 514 15.37 0.41 -4.66
CA VAL A 514 14.41 -0.08 -3.66
C VAL A 514 13.13 0.73 -3.72
N ALA A 515 11.99 0.07 -3.56
CA ALA A 515 10.69 0.67 -3.34
C ALA A 515 9.97 -0.09 -2.20
N LEU A 516 8.95 0.53 -1.59
CA LEU A 516 8.15 -0.11 -0.55
C LEU A 516 6.76 -0.43 -1.08
N ARG A 517 6.24 -1.62 -0.77
CA ARG A 517 4.82 -1.99 -0.94
C ARG A 517 4.12 -1.92 0.41
N GLY A 518 2.88 -1.43 0.42
CA GLY A 518 2.02 -1.47 1.61
C GLY A 518 1.19 -2.75 1.62
N LEU A 519 1.05 -3.35 2.81
CA LEU A 519 0.19 -4.51 3.03
C LEU A 519 -0.96 -4.14 3.96
N ALA A 520 -2.18 -4.60 3.67
CA ALA A 520 -3.35 -4.48 4.55
C ALA A 520 -4.12 -5.80 4.58
N GLY A 521 -3.80 -6.67 5.54
CA GLY A 521 -4.29 -8.05 5.56
C GLY A 521 -3.76 -8.84 4.36
N VAL A 522 -4.67 -9.37 3.53
CA VAL A 522 -4.35 -10.09 2.28
C VAL A 522 -4.15 -9.16 1.07
N ALA A 523 -4.26 -7.84 1.27
CA ALA A 523 -4.12 -6.85 0.21
C ALA A 523 -2.68 -6.35 0.08
N THR A 524 -2.14 -6.41 -1.13
CA THR A 524 -0.79 -5.93 -1.49
C THR A 524 -0.88 -4.80 -2.50
N GLY A 525 -0.36 -3.64 -2.12
CA GLY A 525 -0.32 -2.46 -2.97
C GLY A 525 0.79 -2.47 -4.03
N PRO A 526 0.76 -1.49 -4.95
CA PRO A 526 1.85 -1.30 -5.88
C PRO A 526 3.11 -0.79 -5.13
N PRO A 527 4.31 -0.96 -5.69
CA PRO A 527 5.51 -0.32 -5.16
C PRO A 527 5.36 1.21 -5.16
N GLY A 528 5.87 1.87 -4.12
CA GLY A 528 5.99 3.32 -4.04
C GLY A 528 7.06 3.88 -4.99
N ASN A 529 7.63 5.04 -4.66
CA ASN A 529 8.75 5.57 -5.45
C ASN A 529 10.00 4.71 -5.31
N ALA A 530 10.63 4.42 -6.45
CA ALA A 530 11.93 3.77 -6.49
C ALA A 530 13.05 4.76 -6.10
N VAL A 531 13.95 4.33 -5.22
CA VAL A 531 15.15 5.07 -4.81
C VAL A 531 16.38 4.22 -5.07
N SER A 532 17.44 4.82 -5.62
CA SER A 532 18.68 4.10 -5.91
C SER A 532 19.34 3.53 -4.65
N LEU A 533 19.92 2.34 -4.76
CA LEU A 533 20.76 1.73 -3.72
C LEU A 533 22.23 1.92 -4.07
N LEU A 534 22.90 2.83 -3.35
CA LEU A 534 24.32 3.11 -3.52
C LEU A 534 25.15 2.22 -2.58
N THR A 535 25.32 0.94 -2.94
CA THR A 535 26.02 -0.08 -2.14
C THR A 535 27.54 0.05 -2.13
N ALA A 536 28.14 0.84 -3.02
CA ALA A 536 29.58 1.13 -3.03
C ALA A 536 29.90 2.49 -2.39
N ALA A 537 31.08 2.63 -1.78
CA ALA A 537 31.59 3.89 -1.25
C ALA A 537 32.53 4.59 -2.25
N PRO A 538 32.63 5.94 -2.25
CA PRO A 538 33.66 6.66 -3.00
C PRO A 538 35.08 6.22 -2.61
N THR A 539 35.97 6.10 -3.59
CA THR A 539 37.37 5.70 -3.43
C THR A 539 38.34 6.82 -3.81
N GLY A 540 39.63 6.64 -3.52
CA GLY A 540 40.66 7.60 -3.92
C GLY A 540 40.59 8.96 -3.21
N VAL A 541 39.95 9.01 -2.03
CA VAL A 541 39.80 10.26 -1.28
C VAL A 541 41.17 10.79 -0.85
N THR A 542 41.48 12.03 -1.22
CA THR A 542 42.65 12.78 -0.80
C THR A 542 42.20 14.08 -0.14
N VAL A 543 42.91 14.45 0.93
CA VAL A 543 42.59 15.63 1.75
C VAL A 543 43.82 16.51 1.84
N ASP A 544 43.63 17.80 1.60
CA ASP A 544 44.61 18.85 1.80
C ASP A 544 43.99 19.96 2.64
N TYR A 545 44.66 20.38 3.72
CA TYR A 545 44.17 21.43 4.61
C TYR A 545 45.30 22.40 4.93
N ASP A 546 45.06 23.71 4.74
CA ASP A 546 46.06 24.77 4.96
C ASP A 546 45.86 25.56 6.26
N GLY A 547 44.89 25.15 7.09
CA GLY A 547 44.53 25.79 8.35
C GLY A 547 43.32 26.70 8.25
N SER A 548 42.90 27.03 7.02
CA SER A 548 41.70 27.85 6.77
C SER A 548 40.78 27.27 5.71
N GLU A 549 41.32 26.46 4.80
CA GLU A 549 40.61 25.90 3.67
C GLU A 549 40.88 24.40 3.56
N LEU A 550 39.80 23.61 3.55
CA LEU A 550 39.78 22.16 3.34
C LEU A 550 39.55 21.87 1.86
N ARG A 551 40.52 21.24 1.21
CA ARG A 551 40.47 20.77 -0.17
C ARG A 551 40.38 19.26 -0.16
N VAL A 552 39.37 18.72 -0.83
CA VAL A 552 39.14 17.27 -0.89
C VAL A 552 38.94 16.89 -2.35
N SER A 553 39.55 15.79 -2.79
CA SER A 553 39.28 15.18 -4.10
C SER A 553 39.17 13.67 -4.00
N TRP A 554 38.46 13.05 -4.93
CA TRP A 554 38.21 11.61 -4.94
C TRP A 554 38.00 11.09 -6.37
N ASP A 555 38.00 9.78 -6.53
CA ASP A 555 37.69 9.17 -7.82
C ASP A 555 36.21 9.37 -8.16
N PRO A 556 35.87 9.82 -9.37
CA PRO A 556 34.47 9.92 -9.80
C PRO A 556 33.77 8.57 -9.67
N PHE A 557 32.61 8.57 -9.02
CA PHE A 557 31.83 7.36 -8.79
C PHE A 557 31.29 6.79 -10.11
N PRO A 558 31.46 5.49 -10.40
CA PRO A 558 31.35 4.94 -11.76
C PRO A 558 29.91 4.70 -12.29
N VAL A 559 28.91 5.52 -11.92
CA VAL A 559 27.50 5.26 -12.28
C VAL A 559 26.75 6.55 -12.68
N PRO A 560 25.92 6.56 -13.74
CA PRO A 560 25.15 7.75 -14.17
C PRO A 560 24.03 8.17 -13.21
N LEU A 561 23.84 7.47 -12.09
CA LEU A 561 22.77 7.73 -11.11
C LEU A 561 23.14 8.81 -10.09
N ILE A 562 24.40 9.24 -10.03
CA ILE A 562 24.88 10.16 -8.99
C ILE A 562 24.48 11.60 -9.33
N SER A 563 23.72 12.21 -8.43
CA SER A 563 23.35 13.64 -8.45
C SER A 563 24.38 14.54 -7.79
N GLY A 564 25.28 13.99 -6.95
CA GLY A 564 26.35 14.73 -6.31
C GLY A 564 27.06 13.92 -5.22
N TYR A 565 27.77 14.60 -4.35
CA TYR A 565 28.55 14.05 -3.25
C TYR A 565 28.37 14.90 -2.01
N ARG A 566 28.38 14.27 -0.85
CA ARG A 566 28.44 14.90 0.46
C ARG A 566 29.83 14.73 1.04
N VAL A 567 30.47 15.83 1.41
CA VAL A 567 31.73 15.83 2.15
C VAL A 567 31.42 16.14 3.61
N SER A 568 31.90 15.29 4.51
CA SER A 568 31.70 15.43 5.95
C SER A 568 33.01 15.27 6.70
N THR A 569 33.17 16.02 7.78
CA THR A 569 34.23 15.81 8.77
C THR A 569 33.72 14.91 9.90
N VAL A 570 34.58 14.03 10.40
CA VAL A 570 34.32 13.19 11.57
C VAL A 570 35.35 13.52 12.63
N GLY A 571 34.91 14.18 13.71
CA GLY A 571 35.74 14.59 14.85
C GLY A 571 35.01 14.30 16.16
N GLU A 572 35.71 13.83 17.19
CA GLU A 572 35.13 13.41 18.48
C GLU A 572 33.92 12.44 18.35
N GLY A 573 33.90 11.62 17.29
CA GLY A 573 32.79 10.70 16.98
C GLY A 573 31.55 11.36 16.35
N THR A 574 31.57 12.67 16.10
CA THR A 574 30.48 13.41 15.48
C THR A 574 30.73 13.62 13.98
N VAL A 575 29.75 13.25 13.15
CA VAL A 575 29.77 13.52 11.70
C VAL A 575 29.15 14.89 11.45
N THR A 576 29.91 15.81 10.87
CA THR A 576 29.44 17.15 10.50
C THR A 576 29.55 17.33 8.99
N THR A 577 28.43 17.65 8.32
CA THR A 577 28.43 17.93 6.88
C THR A 577 29.13 19.25 6.60
N VAL A 578 30.15 19.22 5.74
CA VAL A 578 30.87 20.40 5.25
C VAL A 578 30.09 21.04 4.11
N ALA A 579 29.77 20.25 3.08
CA ALA A 579 29.04 20.69 1.90
C ALA A 579 28.57 19.51 1.04
N ASP A 580 27.57 19.78 0.18
CA ASP A 580 27.21 18.93 -0.95
C ASP A 580 27.74 19.57 -2.26
N THR A 581 28.31 18.76 -3.16
CA THR A 581 28.91 19.21 -4.42
C THR A 581 28.66 18.21 -5.55
N THR A 582 28.61 18.66 -6.80
CA THR A 582 28.46 17.78 -7.98
C THR A 582 29.81 17.34 -8.57
N ALA A 583 30.90 18.02 -8.22
CA ALA A 583 32.23 17.70 -8.70
C ALA A 583 32.94 16.68 -7.79
N ALA A 584 33.81 15.83 -8.35
CA ALA A 584 34.65 14.88 -7.61
C ALA A 584 35.82 15.55 -6.85
N ARG A 585 35.70 16.86 -6.60
CA ARG A 585 36.64 17.70 -5.86
C ARG A 585 35.93 18.94 -5.35
N GLY A 586 36.45 19.51 -4.27
CA GLY A 586 35.99 20.81 -3.78
C GLY A 586 36.93 21.43 -2.76
N SER A 587 36.64 22.69 -2.45
CA SER A 587 37.43 23.51 -1.52
C SER A 587 36.49 24.36 -0.69
N TRP A 588 36.63 24.31 0.63
CA TRP A 588 35.71 24.95 1.56
C TRP A 588 36.48 25.58 2.72
N ARG A 589 36.10 26.80 3.10
CA ARG A 589 36.63 27.43 4.31
C ARG A 589 36.12 26.69 5.54
N GLN A 590 37.03 26.18 6.34
CA GLN A 590 36.72 25.42 7.54
C GLN A 590 37.75 25.71 8.62
N THR A 591 37.30 25.74 9.88
CA THR A 591 38.18 25.85 11.05
C THR A 591 38.12 24.55 11.83
N ILE A 592 39.15 23.72 11.65
CA ILE A 592 39.24 22.39 12.26
C ILE A 592 40.27 22.46 13.39
N ALA A 593 39.81 22.33 14.64
CA ALA A 593 40.67 22.40 15.83
C ALA A 593 41.14 21.04 16.34
N ASP A 594 40.31 19.99 16.17
CA ASP A 594 40.61 18.64 16.64
C ASP A 594 41.58 17.92 15.68
N PRO A 595 42.82 17.60 16.10
CA PRO A 595 43.81 16.94 15.26
C PRO A 595 43.44 15.50 14.86
N SER A 596 42.44 14.89 15.51
CA SER A 596 41.93 13.55 15.16
C SER A 596 40.88 13.57 14.05
N THR A 597 40.48 14.75 13.56
CA THR A 597 39.45 14.89 12.54
C THR A 597 39.83 14.16 11.25
N THR A 598 38.89 13.37 10.73
CA THR A 598 38.97 12.73 9.41
C THR A 598 37.90 13.29 8.48
N VAL A 599 38.07 13.09 7.18
CA VAL A 599 37.07 13.39 6.15
C VAL A 599 36.54 12.09 5.58
N ILE A 600 35.23 12.05 5.37
CA ILE A 600 34.55 11.02 4.60
C ILE A 600 33.79 11.67 3.44
N VAL A 601 33.66 10.93 2.35
CA VAL A 601 32.87 11.32 1.19
C VAL A 601 31.77 10.28 0.97
N GLN A 602 30.56 10.74 0.71
CA GLN A 602 29.42 9.90 0.35
C GLN A 602 28.85 10.35 -0.99
N ALA A 603 28.46 9.42 -1.85
CA ALA A 603 27.75 9.73 -3.09
C ALA A 603 26.25 9.95 -2.81
N LEU A 604 25.63 10.83 -3.58
CA LEU A 604 24.22 11.21 -3.47
C LEU A 604 23.49 10.89 -4.78
N ALA A 605 22.34 10.20 -4.71
CA ALA A 605 21.46 9.94 -5.86
C ALA A 605 20.01 10.24 -5.46
N GLY A 606 19.59 11.50 -5.63
CA GLY A 606 18.30 11.97 -5.12
C GLY A 606 18.23 11.81 -3.59
N PRO A 607 17.25 11.08 -3.04
CA PRO A 607 17.17 10.82 -1.60
C PRO A 607 18.12 9.72 -1.08
N ALA A 608 18.94 9.10 -1.94
CA ALA A 608 19.88 8.06 -1.57
C ALA A 608 21.25 8.61 -1.18
N VAL A 609 21.85 8.05 -0.13
CA VAL A 609 23.23 8.33 0.32
C VAL A 609 24.01 7.02 0.40
N SER A 610 25.20 6.99 -0.23
CA SER A 610 26.06 5.81 -0.21
C SER A 610 26.71 5.56 1.15
N ALA A 611 27.37 4.40 1.25
CA ALA A 611 28.32 4.13 2.31
C ALA A 611 29.43 5.22 2.31
N PRO A 612 29.93 5.63 3.49
CA PRO A 612 31.03 6.56 3.59
C PRO A 612 32.31 5.94 3.04
N SER A 613 33.13 6.75 2.38
CA SER A 613 34.51 6.38 2.05
C SER A 613 35.29 5.98 3.30
N ALA A 614 36.43 5.32 3.11
CA ALA A 614 37.41 5.16 4.19
C ALA A 614 37.73 6.56 4.78
N PRO A 615 37.75 6.73 6.12
CA PRO A 615 38.09 8.00 6.74
C PRO A 615 39.53 8.40 6.42
N VAL A 616 39.72 9.61 5.91
CA VAL A 616 41.04 10.15 5.57
C VAL A 616 41.42 11.25 6.57
N PRO A 617 42.56 11.17 7.28
CA PRO A 617 42.97 12.19 8.23
C PRO A 617 43.08 13.57 7.58
N VAL A 618 42.51 14.60 8.21
CA VAL A 618 42.71 16.00 7.80
C VAL A 618 44.15 16.42 8.01
N PHE A 619 44.74 15.99 9.13
CA PHE A 619 46.09 16.34 9.52
C PHE A 619 47.02 15.18 9.21
N THR A 620 47.95 15.42 8.31
CA THR A 620 49.09 14.54 8.06
C THR A 620 50.35 15.14 8.70
N GLU A 621 51.33 14.29 8.96
CA GLU A 621 52.59 14.78 9.52
C GLU A 621 53.27 15.76 8.54
N SER A 622 53.45 17.01 8.99
CA SER A 622 53.98 18.11 8.19
C SER A 622 54.94 18.97 9.01
N LEU A 623 55.74 19.80 8.35
CA LEU A 623 56.59 20.78 9.02
C LEU A 623 55.83 22.09 9.22
N PHE A 624 55.62 22.48 10.46
CA PHE A 624 54.92 23.71 10.81
C PHE A 624 55.90 24.81 11.16
N VAL A 625 55.72 25.97 10.54
CA VAL A 625 56.54 27.16 10.81
C VAL A 625 55.91 27.97 11.95
N GLY A 626 56.68 28.21 12.99
CA GLY A 626 56.38 29.17 14.05
C GLY A 626 57.09 30.52 13.81
N PRO A 627 57.06 31.44 14.79
CA PRO A 627 57.68 32.76 14.68
C PRO A 627 59.15 32.73 14.22
N SER A 628 59.96 31.82 14.74
CA SER A 628 61.39 31.73 14.38
C SER A 628 61.85 30.28 14.35
N SER A 629 60.93 29.36 14.12
CA SER A 629 61.16 27.92 14.23
C SER A 629 60.37 27.12 13.21
N ILE A 630 60.83 25.89 12.98
CA ILE A 630 60.15 24.90 12.16
C ILE A 630 60.17 23.57 12.90
N ALA A 631 59.04 22.87 12.96
CA ALA A 631 58.94 21.60 13.69
C ALA A 631 57.96 20.63 13.02
N PRO A 632 58.24 19.31 13.03
CA PRO A 632 57.27 18.30 12.62
C PRO A 632 56.09 18.28 13.59
N ARG A 633 54.84 18.27 13.09
CA ARG A 633 53.63 18.15 13.91
C ARG A 633 52.51 17.45 13.12
N THR A 634 51.46 17.06 13.85
CA THR A 634 50.23 16.47 13.32
C THR A 634 48.99 17.34 13.61
N GLY A 635 49.14 18.67 13.72
CA GLY A 635 47.99 19.56 13.99
C GLY A 635 48.31 21.01 14.41
N PRO A 636 47.26 21.82 14.70
CA PRO A 636 47.27 23.24 15.17
C PRO A 636 48.16 23.50 16.36
N VAL A 637 47.98 22.64 17.35
CA VAL A 637 48.48 22.89 18.67
C VAL A 637 49.93 22.40 18.75
N PRO A 638 50.90 23.26 19.12
CA PRO A 638 52.25 22.81 19.37
C PRO A 638 52.24 21.78 20.51
N ARG A 639 52.49 20.52 20.16
CA ARG A 639 52.67 19.43 21.11
C ARG A 639 54.02 18.78 20.81
N SER A 640 54.83 18.62 21.84
CA SER A 640 56.02 17.80 21.77
C SER A 640 55.61 16.35 21.50
N GLN A 641 56.27 15.70 20.54
CA GLN A 641 56.03 14.30 20.17
C GLN A 641 57.35 13.54 20.12
N ASP A 642 57.27 12.23 20.27
CA ASP A 642 58.43 11.36 20.08
C ASP A 642 58.81 11.35 18.59
N ILE A 643 60.09 11.46 18.26
CA ILE A 643 60.61 11.39 16.89
C ILE A 643 61.50 10.16 16.80
N VAL A 644 61.26 9.34 15.78
CA VAL A 644 61.99 8.11 15.51
C VAL A 644 62.54 8.18 14.09
N LEU A 645 63.87 8.11 13.95
CA LEU A 645 64.55 8.16 12.65
C LEU A 645 65.32 6.85 12.43
N GLY A 646 64.99 6.14 11.35
CA GLY A 646 65.67 4.92 10.96
C GLY A 646 66.88 5.20 10.07
N PHE A 647 67.98 4.47 10.30
CA PHE A 647 69.23 4.63 9.57
C PHE A 647 69.76 3.28 9.07
N PRO A 648 70.43 3.26 7.90
CA PRO A 648 71.20 2.11 7.42
C PRO A 648 72.48 1.95 8.26
N GLU A 649 73.47 1.18 7.80
CA GLU A 649 74.75 1.06 8.51
C GLU A 649 75.45 2.42 8.66
N LEU A 650 75.73 2.83 9.90
CA LEU A 650 76.35 4.10 10.23
C LEU A 650 77.84 3.95 10.61
N PHE A 651 78.23 2.78 11.12
CA PHE A 651 79.53 2.56 11.75
C PHE A 651 80.37 1.55 10.98
N SER A 652 81.69 1.72 11.00
CA SER A 652 82.58 0.67 10.49
C SER A 652 82.66 -0.53 11.43
N VAL A 653 82.41 -0.31 12.73
CA VAL A 653 82.26 -1.34 13.75
C VAL A 653 80.94 -1.08 14.49
N PRO A 654 79.89 -1.89 14.26
CA PRO A 654 78.57 -1.68 14.87
C PRO A 654 78.60 -1.66 16.40
N PRO A 655 78.01 -0.64 17.07
CA PRO A 655 77.78 -0.69 18.52
C PRO A 655 76.72 -1.74 18.85
N THR A 656 76.95 -2.51 19.92
CA THR A 656 76.07 -3.61 20.35
C THR A 656 75.05 -3.21 21.41
N ALA A 657 75.13 -1.98 21.94
CA ALA A 657 74.25 -1.46 22.97
C ALA A 657 73.74 -0.05 22.59
N PRO A 658 72.58 0.39 23.13
CA PRO A 658 72.11 1.76 22.98
C PRO A 658 73.14 2.80 23.41
N VAL A 659 73.32 3.83 22.59
CA VAL A 659 74.21 4.96 22.86
C VAL A 659 73.36 6.14 23.29
N ASN A 660 73.52 6.56 24.55
CA ASN A 660 72.91 7.79 25.04
C ASN A 660 73.70 9.00 24.52
N LEU A 661 72.98 9.94 23.94
CA LEU A 661 73.52 11.14 23.31
C LEU A 661 73.00 12.40 24.04
N PRO A 662 73.71 13.53 23.93
CA PRO A 662 73.20 14.82 24.34
C PRO A 662 71.79 15.15 23.79
N LEU A 663 71.14 16.17 24.33
CA LEU A 663 69.74 16.52 24.05
C LEU A 663 68.72 15.43 24.43
N GLY A 664 69.11 14.42 25.20
CA GLY A 664 68.24 13.31 25.61
C GLY A 664 67.95 12.31 24.49
N MET A 665 68.73 12.31 23.41
CA MET A 665 68.57 11.39 22.29
C MET A 665 69.20 10.02 22.59
N THR A 666 68.68 8.96 22.02
CA THR A 666 69.24 7.61 22.14
C THR A 666 69.37 6.97 20.77
N LEU A 667 70.57 6.54 20.39
CA LEU A 667 70.80 5.76 19.18
C LEU A 667 70.82 4.27 19.52
N ARG A 668 69.88 3.50 18.97
CA ARG A 668 69.68 2.08 19.27
C ARG A 668 69.99 1.21 18.05
N PRO A 669 70.77 0.12 18.19
CA PRO A 669 70.85 -0.92 17.17
C PRO A 669 69.54 -1.74 17.16
N THR A 670 68.94 -1.94 15.98
CA THR A 670 67.61 -2.57 15.84
C THR A 670 67.61 -3.89 15.07
N GLY A 671 68.63 -4.14 14.24
CA GLY A 671 68.78 -5.40 13.47
C GLY A 671 67.61 -5.73 12.53
N THR A 672 66.71 -4.78 12.27
CA THR A 672 65.44 -5.00 11.55
C THR A 672 65.53 -4.29 10.19
N PRO A 673 65.67 -5.02 9.07
CA PRO A 673 65.77 -4.41 7.74
C PRO A 673 64.57 -3.50 7.43
N PRO A 674 64.77 -2.34 6.78
CA PRO A 674 66.03 -1.82 6.22
C PRO A 674 66.91 -1.05 7.22
N TYR A 675 66.53 -0.97 8.50
CA TYR A 675 67.16 -0.10 9.51
C TYR A 675 68.10 -0.88 10.44
N ALA A 676 69.40 -0.59 10.34
CA ALA A 676 70.40 -1.12 11.27
C ALA A 676 70.34 -0.37 12.61
N TYR A 677 70.02 0.93 12.59
CA TYR A 677 69.91 1.78 13.77
C TYR A 677 68.65 2.64 13.75
N VAL A 678 68.22 3.03 14.94
CA VAL A 678 67.14 4.00 15.14
C VAL A 678 67.59 5.06 16.14
N LEU A 679 67.44 6.34 15.77
CA LEU A 679 67.58 7.47 16.67
C LEU A 679 66.21 7.81 17.27
N GLU A 680 66.09 7.63 18.58
CA GLU A 680 64.93 8.02 19.37
C GLU A 680 65.19 9.41 19.98
N VAL A 681 64.30 10.36 19.67
CA VAL A 681 64.28 11.69 20.29
C VAL A 681 62.95 11.81 21.04
N PRO A 682 62.95 11.66 22.38
CA PRO A 682 61.72 11.68 23.14
C PRO A 682 61.07 13.07 23.12
N ARG A 683 59.76 13.14 23.32
CA ARG A 683 59.01 14.40 23.47
C ARG A 683 59.52 15.28 24.61
N SER A 684 60.22 14.70 25.60
CA SER A 684 60.89 15.42 26.69
C SER A 684 62.26 15.99 26.30
N SER A 685 62.75 15.73 25.08
CA SER A 685 64.02 16.25 24.59
C SER A 685 63.99 17.78 24.56
N ALA A 686 65.13 18.37 24.91
CA ALA A 686 65.30 19.82 24.95
C ALA A 686 65.16 20.49 23.58
N VAL A 687 65.20 19.74 22.46
CA VAL A 687 64.97 20.28 21.11
C VAL A 687 63.57 20.86 20.93
N TRP A 688 62.59 20.39 21.71
CA TRP A 688 61.21 20.88 21.71
C TRP A 688 61.03 22.20 22.50
N THR A 689 62.05 22.65 23.24
CA THR A 689 61.98 23.88 24.05
C THR A 689 62.41 25.10 23.23
N PHE A 690 61.49 26.02 22.98
CA PHE A 690 61.74 27.25 22.21
C PHE A 690 61.73 28.55 23.03
N THR A 691 61.16 28.54 24.24
CA THR A 691 61.10 29.73 25.11
C THR A 691 62.44 30.02 25.77
N ASP A 692 63.03 29.01 26.42
CA ASP A 692 64.37 29.04 27.01
C ASP A 692 65.25 28.05 26.24
N ARG A 693 65.52 28.37 24.98
CA ARG A 693 66.19 27.43 24.07
C ARG A 693 67.64 27.21 24.50
N PRO A 694 68.07 25.98 24.82
CA PRO A 694 69.49 25.69 25.11
C PRO A 694 70.35 25.88 23.85
N ASP A 695 71.67 25.90 24.01
CA ASP A 695 72.59 25.92 22.87
C ASP A 695 72.60 24.56 22.16
N VAL A 696 71.57 24.34 21.36
CA VAL A 696 71.33 23.10 20.60
C VAL A 696 72.48 22.83 19.61
N ILE A 697 73.11 23.88 19.08
CA ILE A 697 74.25 23.75 18.16
C ILE A 697 75.46 23.18 18.91
N ALA A 698 75.81 23.73 20.08
CA ALA A 698 76.90 23.22 20.90
C ALA A 698 76.66 21.76 21.36
N GLU A 699 75.44 21.45 21.80
CA GLU A 699 75.06 20.09 22.20
C GLU A 699 75.13 19.11 21.00
N TRP A 700 74.76 19.53 19.80
CA TRP A 700 74.92 18.71 18.60
C TRP A 700 76.39 18.46 18.22
N LYS A 701 77.26 19.45 18.37
CA LYS A 701 78.72 19.24 18.23
C LYS A 701 79.20 18.17 19.21
N ALA A 702 78.69 18.19 20.45
CA ALA A 702 78.99 17.17 21.45
C ALA A 702 78.42 15.79 21.08
N VAL A 703 77.24 15.70 20.42
CA VAL A 703 76.71 14.45 19.85
C VAL A 703 77.71 13.86 18.85
N LEU A 704 78.16 14.65 17.87
CA LEU A 704 79.09 14.17 16.83
C LEU A 704 80.44 13.75 17.42
N ALA A 705 80.97 14.51 18.39
CA ALA A 705 82.21 14.17 19.09
C ALA A 705 82.06 12.87 19.93
N ARG A 706 80.87 12.60 20.49
CA ARG A 706 80.57 11.36 21.23
C ARG A 706 80.55 10.12 20.31
N LEU A 707 80.16 10.30 19.05
CA LEU A 707 80.05 9.22 18.07
C LEU A 707 81.38 8.90 17.35
N GLU A 708 82.29 9.88 17.24
CA GLU A 708 83.61 9.71 16.62
C GLU A 708 84.43 8.51 17.17
N PRO A 709 84.62 8.33 18.50
CA PRO A 709 85.35 7.19 19.04
C PRO A 709 84.63 5.85 18.87
N LEU A 710 83.34 5.86 18.52
CA LEU A 710 82.55 4.66 18.21
C LEU A 710 82.69 4.24 16.74
N THR A 711 83.61 4.85 15.98
CA THR A 711 83.91 4.53 14.58
C THR A 711 82.77 4.85 13.60
N ILE A 712 82.02 5.92 13.87
CA ILE A 712 81.03 6.43 12.92
C ILE A 712 81.72 6.77 11.60
N THR A 713 81.16 6.29 10.49
CA THR A 713 81.71 6.54 9.16
C THR A 713 81.39 7.95 8.68
N PRO A 714 82.14 8.51 7.71
CA PRO A 714 81.80 9.80 7.12
C PRO A 714 80.40 9.84 6.49
N TYR A 715 79.98 8.74 5.86
CA TYR A 715 78.60 8.58 5.38
C TYR A 715 77.61 8.62 6.54
N GLY A 716 77.90 7.90 7.64
CA GLY A 716 77.04 7.89 8.83
C GLY A 716 76.85 9.28 9.43
N VAL A 717 77.91 10.10 9.50
CA VAL A 717 77.83 11.51 9.91
C VAL A 717 76.95 12.32 8.97
N ALA A 718 77.13 12.17 7.65
CA ALA A 718 76.34 12.87 6.64
C ALA A 718 74.85 12.50 6.72
N ALA A 719 74.53 11.21 6.74
CA ALA A 719 73.17 10.70 6.84
C ALA A 719 72.47 11.15 8.12
N LEU A 720 73.16 11.06 9.26
CA LEU A 720 72.64 11.50 10.56
C LEU A 720 72.33 13.01 10.56
N THR A 721 73.28 13.82 10.09
CA THR A 721 73.16 15.27 10.10
C THR A 721 72.11 15.76 9.11
N GLU A 722 72.05 15.17 7.92
CA GLU A 722 71.02 15.45 6.93
C GLU A 722 69.63 15.09 7.46
N ALA A 723 69.49 13.93 8.10
CA ALA A 723 68.22 13.52 8.69
C ALA A 723 67.75 14.48 9.79
N VAL A 724 68.66 14.85 10.70
CA VAL A 724 68.38 15.81 11.77
C VAL A 724 67.98 17.18 11.22
N SER A 725 68.66 17.67 10.17
CA SER A 725 68.35 18.96 9.54
C SER A 725 66.93 19.07 8.99
N ARG A 726 66.27 17.94 8.69
CA ARG A 726 64.93 17.91 8.10
C ARG A 726 63.85 17.41 9.06
N ALA A 727 64.21 16.72 10.13
CA ALA A 727 63.26 16.01 10.97
C ALA A 727 63.14 16.53 12.41
N LEU A 728 64.09 17.30 12.94
CA LEU A 728 63.99 17.84 14.30
C LEU A 728 63.29 19.21 14.34
N PRO A 729 62.69 19.58 15.49
CA PRO A 729 62.29 20.95 15.79
C PRO A 729 63.51 21.86 15.89
N GLN A 730 63.53 22.95 15.10
CA GLN A 730 64.70 23.79 14.89
C GLN A 730 64.34 25.27 14.86
N THR A 731 65.26 26.15 15.24
CA THR A 731 65.24 27.56 14.82
C THR A 731 65.75 27.71 13.39
N PHE A 732 65.50 28.85 12.76
CA PHE A 732 66.01 29.11 11.41
C PHE A 732 67.55 29.07 11.33
N ALA A 733 68.24 29.55 12.37
CA ALA A 733 69.70 29.47 12.45
C ALA A 733 70.19 28.02 12.53
N GLU A 734 69.55 27.20 13.38
CA GLU A 734 69.86 25.77 13.48
C GLU A 734 69.58 25.00 12.20
N THR A 735 68.54 25.38 11.44
CA THR A 735 68.27 24.79 10.13
C THR A 735 69.44 24.94 9.16
N LEU A 736 70.06 26.13 9.13
CA LEU A 736 71.25 26.36 8.30
C LEU A 736 72.49 25.65 8.86
N TYR A 737 72.65 25.61 10.18
CA TYR A 737 73.75 24.88 10.82
C TYR A 737 73.66 23.38 10.60
N PHE A 738 72.50 22.76 10.83
CA PHE A 738 72.34 21.32 10.62
C PHE A 738 72.46 20.96 9.16
N ALA A 739 71.87 21.72 8.23
CA ALA A 739 71.98 21.38 6.82
C ALA A 739 73.41 21.57 6.27
N TYR A 740 74.14 22.62 6.71
CA TYR A 740 75.35 23.08 6.01
C TYR A 740 76.54 23.44 6.91
N GLY A 741 76.47 23.21 8.23
CA GLY A 741 77.50 23.67 9.17
C GLY A 741 77.72 25.18 9.15
N LEU A 742 76.71 25.95 8.73
CA LEU A 742 76.82 27.40 8.56
C LEU A 742 76.82 28.09 9.93
N GLU A 743 77.91 28.80 10.22
CA GLU A 743 78.08 29.62 11.41
C GLU A 743 78.54 31.01 10.95
N PHE A 744 77.60 31.96 10.86
CA PHE A 744 77.89 33.31 10.34
C PHE A 744 78.89 34.08 11.19
N ASP A 745 78.80 33.94 12.52
CA ASP A 745 79.71 34.51 13.51
C ASP A 745 81.15 33.96 13.40
N ARG A 746 81.28 32.68 13.01
CA ARG A 746 82.56 32.03 12.74
C ARG A 746 82.99 32.11 11.28
N GLY A 747 82.17 32.68 10.40
CA GLY A 747 82.48 32.87 8.99
C GLY A 747 82.79 31.55 8.25
N CYS A 748 82.10 30.46 8.59
CA CYS A 748 82.37 29.15 7.98
C CYS A 748 81.10 28.40 7.58
N PHE A 749 81.25 27.50 6.60
CA PHE A 749 80.24 26.51 6.21
C PHE A 749 80.90 25.24 5.67
N ASP A 750 80.25 24.10 5.86
CA ASP A 750 80.71 22.81 5.38
C ASP A 750 80.37 22.62 3.90
N LEU A 751 81.30 22.03 3.15
CA LEU A 751 81.06 21.62 1.77
C LEU A 751 80.39 20.25 1.79
N ARG A 752 79.09 20.25 1.50
CA ARG A 752 78.24 19.06 1.47
C ARG A 752 77.52 18.93 0.12
N PRO A 753 77.14 17.70 -0.27
CA PRO A 753 76.37 17.50 -1.50
C PRO A 753 75.11 18.38 -1.54
N GLY A 754 74.80 18.90 -2.73
CA GLY A 754 73.69 19.85 -2.91
C GLY A 754 74.09 21.33 -2.78
N ILE A 755 75.33 21.62 -2.35
CA ILE A 755 75.93 22.96 -2.47
C ILE A 755 76.58 23.12 -3.85
N VAL A 756 76.42 24.32 -4.43
CA VAL A 756 77.24 24.81 -5.53
C VAL A 756 78.12 25.94 -5.00
N VAL A 757 79.43 25.78 -5.09
CA VAL A 757 80.40 26.79 -4.66
C VAL A 757 80.66 27.73 -5.82
N ARG A 758 80.22 28.98 -5.69
CA ARG A 758 80.56 30.05 -6.62
C ARG A 758 81.83 30.75 -6.15
N VAL A 759 82.86 30.73 -7.00
CA VAL A 759 84.09 31.48 -6.80
C VAL A 759 84.11 32.68 -7.74
N GLU A 760 84.18 33.88 -7.16
CA GLU A 760 84.40 35.12 -7.88
C GLU A 760 85.87 35.52 -7.72
N TYR A 761 86.58 35.62 -8.85
CA TYR A 761 87.99 36.00 -8.88
C TYR A 761 88.14 37.50 -9.19
N GLU A 762 88.80 38.24 -8.29
CA GLU A 762 89.20 39.62 -8.59
C GLU A 762 90.39 39.64 -9.56
N SER A 763 90.33 40.51 -10.58
CA SER A 763 91.39 40.64 -11.57
C SER A 763 92.55 41.46 -11.03
N TYR A 764 93.73 40.85 -10.86
CA TYR A 764 94.96 41.57 -10.53
C TYR A 764 95.77 41.87 -11.80
N GLN A 765 96.12 43.13 -12.01
CA GLN A 765 96.94 43.57 -13.16
C GLN A 765 98.46 43.64 -12.86
N ALA A 766 98.90 43.50 -11.60
CA ALA A 766 100.31 43.60 -11.23
C ALA A 766 100.75 42.49 -10.27
N VAL A 767 101.93 41.89 -10.53
CA VAL A 767 102.65 41.02 -9.60
C VAL A 767 103.61 41.91 -8.79
N PRO A 768 103.42 42.10 -7.48
CA PRO A 768 104.35 42.88 -6.67
C PRO A 768 105.75 42.23 -6.71
N GLY A 769 106.75 43.01 -7.10
CA GLY A 769 108.12 42.55 -7.34
C GLY A 769 108.87 42.08 -6.09
N SER A 770 109.93 41.31 -6.35
CA SER A 770 110.99 40.80 -5.46
C SER A 770 110.73 39.56 -4.59
N GLN A 771 109.71 38.75 -4.86
CA GLN A 771 109.72 37.35 -4.40
C GLN A 771 110.18 36.45 -5.55
N SER A 772 111.27 35.69 -5.36
CA SER A 772 111.86 34.79 -6.36
C SER A 772 110.97 33.60 -6.73
N GLN A 773 109.78 33.49 -6.14
CA GLN A 773 108.70 32.60 -6.53
C GLN A 773 107.36 33.35 -6.34
N PRO A 774 106.66 33.78 -7.41
CA PRO A 774 105.34 34.36 -7.24
C PRO A 774 104.36 33.27 -6.79
N LEU A 775 104.04 33.24 -5.50
CA LEU A 775 103.14 32.25 -4.88
C LEU A 775 101.66 32.49 -5.23
N SER A 776 101.36 33.64 -5.84
CA SER A 776 100.08 34.04 -6.42
C SER A 776 100.30 34.45 -7.89
N GLY A 777 99.55 33.86 -8.81
CA GLY A 777 99.58 34.16 -10.26
C GLY A 777 98.30 34.82 -10.76
N PHE A 778 98.26 35.21 -12.04
CA PHE A 778 97.08 35.81 -12.68
C PHE A 778 95.86 34.87 -12.67
N VAL A 779 94.68 35.43 -12.40
CA VAL A 779 93.38 34.77 -12.55
C VAL A 779 92.44 35.69 -13.34
N THR A 780 91.58 35.11 -14.16
CA THR A 780 90.59 35.85 -14.98
C THR A 780 89.48 36.43 -14.11
N GLY A 781 88.91 37.59 -14.48
CA GLY A 781 87.74 38.17 -13.81
C GLY A 781 86.43 37.45 -14.11
N ALA A 782 86.32 36.19 -13.66
CA ALA A 782 85.15 35.34 -13.88
C ALA A 782 84.51 34.92 -12.55
N ALA A 783 83.22 34.60 -12.60
CA ALA A 783 82.54 33.81 -11.60
C ALA A 783 82.44 32.38 -12.12
N ILE A 784 82.88 31.40 -11.33
CA ILE A 784 82.85 29.98 -11.69
C ILE A 784 82.09 29.21 -10.62
N ASP A 785 81.20 28.33 -11.06
CA ASP A 785 80.41 27.46 -10.19
C ASP A 785 81.02 26.06 -10.16
N TYR A 786 81.27 25.55 -8.95
CA TYR A 786 81.75 24.19 -8.71
C TYR A 786 80.70 23.41 -7.93
N GLU A 787 80.19 22.31 -8.48
CA GLU A 787 79.24 21.46 -7.77
C GLU A 787 79.97 20.60 -6.72
N VAL A 788 79.47 20.60 -5.48
CA VAL A 788 79.92 19.68 -4.45
C VAL A 788 79.17 18.36 -4.62
N ALA A 789 79.92 17.28 -4.84
CA ALA A 789 79.39 15.94 -5.03
C ALA A 789 79.90 14.98 -3.96
N SER A 790 79.15 13.92 -3.70
CA SER A 790 79.60 12.76 -2.94
C SER A 790 80.11 11.66 -3.86
N TYR A 791 81.16 10.96 -3.46
CA TYR A 791 81.67 9.79 -4.17
C TYR A 791 82.13 8.70 -3.19
N ASP A 792 81.99 7.45 -3.61
CA ASP A 792 82.50 6.27 -2.91
C ASP A 792 83.81 5.80 -3.54
N ARG A 793 84.86 5.71 -2.73
CA ARG A 793 86.16 5.16 -3.12
C ARG A 793 86.42 3.88 -2.35
N SER A 794 86.11 2.75 -2.97
CA SER A 794 86.39 1.41 -2.41
C SER A 794 85.81 1.22 -0.99
N GLY A 795 84.59 1.74 -0.74
CA GLY A 795 83.91 1.66 0.55
C GLY A 795 84.15 2.85 1.49
N VAL A 796 84.87 3.89 1.05
CA VAL A 796 85.06 5.15 1.78
C VAL A 796 84.32 6.28 1.09
N TRP A 797 83.25 6.75 1.73
CA TRP A 797 82.49 7.91 1.29
C TRP A 797 83.26 9.21 1.54
N SER A 798 83.27 10.10 0.56
CA SER A 798 83.88 11.43 0.68
C SER A 798 83.19 12.49 -0.16
N ASN A 799 83.36 13.75 0.25
CA ASN A 799 82.89 14.92 -0.48
C ASN A 799 84.03 15.55 -1.28
N GLY A 800 83.71 16.10 -2.45
CA GLY A 800 84.66 16.89 -3.21
C GLY A 800 84.01 17.75 -4.27
N LEU A 801 84.81 18.65 -4.82
CA LEU A 801 84.42 19.55 -5.89
C LEU A 801 84.57 18.80 -7.20
N ASP A 802 83.46 18.63 -7.93
CA ASP A 802 83.36 18.00 -9.24
C ASP A 802 83.40 16.45 -9.26
N ALA A 803 82.30 15.85 -9.71
CA ALA A 803 82.16 14.40 -9.83
C ALA A 803 82.99 13.78 -10.97
N PHE A 804 83.22 14.52 -12.05
CA PHE A 804 84.02 14.07 -13.19
C PHE A 804 85.50 13.99 -12.82
N LEU A 805 86.04 15.00 -12.13
CA LEU A 805 87.40 14.97 -11.60
C LEU A 805 87.60 13.82 -10.61
N SER A 806 86.59 13.54 -9.77
CA SER A 806 86.61 12.38 -8.90
C SER A 806 86.68 11.07 -9.68
N ALA A 807 85.83 10.88 -10.69
CA ALA A 807 85.85 9.69 -11.54
C ALA A 807 87.21 9.53 -12.26
N LEU A 808 87.79 10.61 -12.79
CA LEU A 808 89.12 10.59 -13.41
C LEU A 808 90.22 10.19 -12.43
N ALA A 809 90.18 10.70 -11.19
CA ALA A 809 91.15 10.31 -10.18
C ALA A 809 91.04 8.83 -9.80
N HIS A 810 89.84 8.25 -9.83
CA HIS A 810 89.66 6.80 -9.66
C HIS A 810 90.26 5.98 -10.81
N GLN A 811 90.30 6.54 -12.02
CA GLN A 811 90.98 5.93 -13.17
C GLN A 811 92.49 6.16 -13.19
N GLY A 812 93.07 6.76 -12.14
CA GLY A 812 94.51 6.93 -11.97
C GLY A 812 95.06 8.31 -12.35
N VAL A 813 94.21 9.28 -12.70
CA VAL A 813 94.64 10.67 -12.90
C VAL A 813 95.06 11.29 -11.56
N ASN A 814 96.32 11.67 -11.42
CA ASN A 814 96.85 12.23 -10.19
C ASN A 814 97.10 13.74 -10.33
N VAL A 815 96.48 14.54 -9.47
CA VAL A 815 96.85 15.95 -9.27
C VAL A 815 97.99 16.00 -8.24
N PRO A 816 99.19 16.49 -8.62
CA PRO A 816 100.31 16.63 -7.68
C PRO A 816 99.98 17.57 -6.53
N GLU A 817 100.49 17.27 -5.34
CA GLU A 817 100.43 18.22 -4.22
C GLU A 817 101.34 19.43 -4.52
N PRO A 818 100.91 20.66 -4.22
CA PRO A 818 101.80 21.81 -4.28
C PRO A 818 102.97 21.60 -3.30
N SER A 819 104.20 21.83 -3.76
CA SER A 819 105.36 21.86 -2.87
C SER A 819 105.18 22.99 -1.85
N ALA A 820 105.61 22.81 -0.60
CA ALA A 820 105.53 23.90 0.37
C ALA A 820 106.56 24.99 0.01
N PRO A 821 106.16 26.23 -0.30
CA PRO A 821 107.11 27.30 -0.53
C PRO A 821 107.79 27.72 0.78
N PRO A 822 109.09 28.05 0.77
CA PRO A 822 109.75 28.70 1.91
C PRO A 822 109.36 30.18 1.96
N PRO A 823 109.04 30.77 3.15
CA PRO A 823 109.13 30.24 4.52
C PRO A 823 107.95 29.36 4.99
N ALA A 824 108.17 28.61 6.07
CA ALA A 824 107.21 27.66 6.65
C ALA A 824 105.83 28.30 6.95
N GLY A 825 104.76 27.64 6.50
CA GLY A 825 103.37 28.09 6.69
C GLY A 825 102.73 28.76 5.46
N GLN A 826 103.51 29.09 4.42
CA GLN A 826 102.97 29.56 3.15
C GLN A 826 102.53 28.39 2.25
N GLN A 827 101.60 28.65 1.32
CA GLN A 827 101.16 27.72 0.29
C GLN A 827 101.04 28.42 -1.06
N PHE A 828 101.26 27.68 -2.15
CA PHE A 828 100.88 28.15 -3.48
C PHE A 828 99.37 28.23 -3.59
N GLY A 829 98.83 29.39 -3.99
CA GLY A 829 97.40 29.50 -4.25
C GLY A 829 96.98 28.65 -5.45
N GLY A 830 95.75 28.16 -5.46
CA GLY A 830 95.14 27.47 -6.59
C GLY A 830 94.64 28.44 -7.68
N GLY A 831 94.76 28.04 -8.95
CA GLY A 831 94.22 28.75 -10.11
C GLY A 831 92.85 28.24 -10.57
N GLY A 832 92.34 27.15 -9.99
CA GLY A 832 91.01 26.62 -10.28
C GLY A 832 90.72 25.31 -9.55
N VAL A 833 89.63 24.63 -9.94
CA VAL A 833 89.13 23.41 -9.26
C VAL A 833 90.13 22.25 -9.24
N LEU A 834 91.01 22.12 -10.24
CA LEU A 834 92.06 21.08 -10.24
C LEU A 834 92.97 21.21 -9.02
N ASP A 835 93.33 22.43 -8.62
CA ASP A 835 94.21 22.67 -7.47
C ASP A 835 93.51 22.43 -6.13
N LEU A 836 92.17 22.37 -6.14
CA LEU A 836 91.36 21.94 -4.99
C LEU A 836 91.14 20.42 -4.97
N PHE A 837 91.67 19.69 -5.95
CA PHE A 837 91.45 18.25 -6.14
C PHE A 837 92.71 17.40 -5.88
N THR A 838 93.67 17.89 -5.09
CA THR A 838 94.84 17.10 -4.68
C THR A 838 94.46 15.89 -3.81
N ARG A 839 95.33 14.88 -3.70
CA ARG A 839 95.03 13.68 -2.90
C ARG A 839 94.76 14.01 -1.42
N ARG A 840 95.39 15.05 -0.89
CA ARG A 840 95.18 15.54 0.49
C ARG A 840 93.90 16.35 0.65
N MET A 841 93.39 16.97 -0.40
CA MET A 841 92.09 17.67 -0.38
C MET A 841 90.90 16.73 -0.56
N GLN A 842 91.12 15.53 -1.11
CA GLN A 842 90.11 14.46 -1.23
C GLN A 842 89.87 13.73 0.11
N LEU A 843 89.47 14.46 1.14
CA LEU A 843 89.12 13.91 2.47
C LEU A 843 87.61 14.00 2.72
N PRO A 844 87.05 13.17 3.62
CA PRO A 844 85.59 13.03 3.73
C PRO A 844 84.85 14.28 4.20
N PHE A 845 85.52 15.14 4.98
CA PHE A 845 84.94 16.38 5.48
C PHE A 845 85.70 17.57 4.89
N ALA A 846 84.97 18.56 4.37
CA ALA A 846 85.54 19.80 3.88
C ALA A 846 84.73 21.00 4.36
N ARG A 847 85.39 22.13 4.62
CA ARG A 847 84.81 23.36 5.15
C ARG A 847 85.48 24.58 4.55
N VAL A 848 84.68 25.58 4.18
CA VAL A 848 85.21 26.91 3.83
C VAL A 848 85.25 27.74 5.10
N VAL A 849 86.39 28.39 5.36
CA VAL A 849 86.56 29.30 6.49
C VAL A 849 87.05 30.64 5.97
N TYR A 850 86.34 31.70 6.33
CA TYR A 850 86.79 33.07 6.12
C TYR A 850 87.70 33.50 7.28
N PRO A 851 88.74 34.32 7.01
CA PRO A 851 89.52 34.94 8.07
C PRO A 851 88.66 35.98 8.83
N PRO A 852 89.01 36.34 10.07
CA PRO A 852 88.29 37.37 10.82
C PRO A 852 88.36 38.75 10.15
N THR A 853 89.37 38.98 9.31
CA THR A 853 89.53 40.20 8.53
C THR A 853 89.97 39.83 7.12
N VAL A 854 89.22 40.29 6.11
CA VAL A 854 89.61 40.15 4.71
C VAL A 854 90.67 41.20 4.39
N LEU A 855 91.67 40.82 3.59
CA LEU A 855 92.73 41.74 3.17
C LEU A 855 92.17 42.96 2.42
N ASP A 856 92.79 44.12 2.65
CA ASP A 856 92.41 45.36 1.99
C ASP A 856 92.61 45.30 0.46
N THR A 857 91.81 46.08 -0.27
CA THR A 857 91.90 46.28 -1.73
C THR A 857 93.31 46.65 -2.20
N ALA A 858 94.09 47.41 -1.41
CA ALA A 858 95.45 47.82 -1.78
C ALA A 858 96.54 46.81 -1.34
N SER A 859 96.17 45.71 -0.68
CA SER A 859 97.10 44.69 -0.22
C SER A 859 97.74 43.94 -1.39
N PRO A 860 99.04 43.59 -1.34
CA PRO A 860 99.68 42.73 -2.33
C PRO A 860 99.19 41.26 -2.30
N GLY A 861 98.23 40.93 -1.43
CA GLY A 861 97.74 39.57 -1.20
C GLY A 861 98.56 38.82 -0.15
N SER A 862 98.13 37.61 0.20
CA SER A 862 98.83 36.75 1.17
C SER A 862 98.95 35.31 0.68
N ALA A 863 100.14 34.74 0.86
CA ALA A 863 100.40 33.32 0.62
C ALA A 863 100.08 32.43 1.85
N PHE A 864 99.59 33.02 2.94
CA PHE A 864 99.20 32.30 4.15
C PHE A 864 97.72 31.91 4.06
N PRO A 865 97.38 30.60 4.10
CA PRO A 865 95.99 30.15 3.95
C PRO A 865 95.03 30.80 4.96
N GLN A 866 95.47 31.00 6.21
CA GLN A 866 94.65 31.58 7.27
C GLN A 866 94.31 33.07 7.11
N GLN A 867 94.88 33.74 6.10
CA GLN A 867 94.59 35.14 5.77
C GLN A 867 93.69 35.27 4.53
N ASN A 868 93.28 34.15 3.94
CA ASN A 868 92.43 34.07 2.76
C ASN A 868 91.17 33.26 3.07
N ALA A 869 90.13 33.36 2.23
CA ALA A 869 89.06 32.37 2.24
C ALA A 869 89.66 31.00 1.88
N VAL A 870 89.65 30.08 2.83
CA VAL A 870 90.38 28.81 2.73
C VAL A 870 89.41 27.64 2.74
N VAL A 871 89.64 26.67 1.86
CA VAL A 871 89.01 25.35 1.92
C VAL A 871 89.89 24.46 2.79
N LEU A 872 89.35 23.98 3.90
CA LEU A 872 89.95 23.01 4.80
C LEU A 872 89.37 21.63 4.50
N ALA A 873 90.19 20.58 4.50
CA ALA A 873 89.74 19.20 4.37
C ALA A 873 90.34 18.32 5.46
N GLY A 874 89.53 17.46 6.09
CA GLY A 874 89.92 16.67 7.26
C GLY A 874 89.35 15.25 7.24
N ARG A 875 90.04 14.34 7.95
CA ARG A 875 89.56 12.95 8.14
C ARG A 875 88.46 12.84 9.18
N THR A 876 88.43 13.77 10.13
CA THR A 876 87.44 13.81 11.19
C THR A 876 86.92 15.23 11.41
N LEU A 877 85.72 15.35 11.97
CA LEU A 877 85.11 16.64 12.28
C LEU A 877 85.90 17.38 13.38
N SER A 878 86.42 16.67 14.38
CA SER A 878 87.24 17.26 15.45
C SER A 878 88.51 17.94 14.91
N ALA A 879 89.15 17.35 13.89
CA ALA A 879 90.31 17.95 13.22
C ALA A 879 89.94 19.21 12.44
N LEU A 880 88.81 19.21 11.72
CA LEU A 880 88.30 20.39 11.03
C LEU A 880 87.92 21.51 12.00
N GLU A 881 87.32 21.18 13.13
CA GLU A 881 86.90 22.15 14.14
C GLU A 881 88.11 22.88 14.74
N THR A 882 89.16 22.12 15.10
CA THR A 882 90.43 22.68 15.57
C THR A 882 91.08 23.58 14.52
N ALA A 883 91.09 23.16 13.25
CA ALA A 883 91.65 23.94 12.16
C ALA A 883 90.84 25.21 11.84
N THR A 884 89.51 25.14 11.96
CA THR A 884 88.63 26.30 11.86
C THR A 884 89.03 27.32 12.91
N GLU A 885 89.19 26.90 14.16
CA GLU A 885 89.57 27.79 15.25
C GLU A 885 90.96 28.41 15.05
N ASN A 886 91.91 27.62 14.55
CA ASN A 886 93.23 28.12 14.19
C ASN A 886 93.14 29.24 13.15
N VAL A 887 92.40 29.02 12.06
CA VAL A 887 92.22 30.04 11.01
C VAL A 887 91.52 31.28 11.55
N ARG A 888 90.51 31.12 12.40
CA ARG A 888 89.79 32.24 13.05
C ARG A 888 90.66 33.05 13.99
N HIS A 889 91.67 32.42 14.60
CA HIS A 889 92.72 33.09 15.38
C HIS A 889 93.92 33.54 14.55
N ASN A 890 93.84 33.48 13.21
CA ASN A 890 94.93 33.81 12.29
C ASN A 890 96.21 32.96 12.51
N ASN A 891 96.04 31.73 12.99
CA ASN A 891 97.07 30.69 13.11
C ASN A 891 97.02 29.74 11.90
N PRO A 892 98.13 29.09 11.52
CA PRO A 892 98.14 28.08 10.46
C PRO A 892 97.13 26.94 10.75
N PRO A 893 96.45 26.36 9.73
CA PRO A 893 95.42 25.34 9.93
C PRO A 893 95.84 24.12 10.77
N GLY A 894 97.12 23.74 10.76
CA GLY A 894 97.69 22.63 11.55
C GLY A 894 97.91 21.34 10.74
N ALA A 895 98.66 20.39 11.31
CA ALA A 895 99.15 19.19 10.61
C ALA A 895 98.12 18.06 10.37
N GLY A 896 96.89 18.20 10.88
CA GLY A 896 95.81 17.20 10.80
C GLY A 896 94.78 17.44 9.68
N VAL A 897 94.89 18.57 8.97
CA VAL A 897 93.99 18.95 7.88
C VAL A 897 94.79 19.35 6.65
N ALA A 898 94.21 19.16 5.47
CA ALA A 898 94.66 19.83 4.27
C ALA A 898 94.01 21.21 4.16
N SER A 899 94.69 22.13 3.48
CA SER A 899 94.18 23.48 3.23
C SER A 899 94.56 23.89 1.82
N ALA A 900 93.68 24.64 1.18
CA ALA A 900 93.92 25.29 -0.10
C ALA A 900 93.15 26.61 -0.15
N TYR A 901 93.78 27.65 -0.70
CA TYR A 901 93.13 28.93 -1.01
C TYR A 901 93.29 29.22 -2.51
N LEU A 902 92.42 30.04 -3.06
CA LEU A 902 92.46 30.42 -4.47
C LEU A 902 93.17 31.76 -4.65
N ARG A 903 93.95 31.88 -5.73
CA ARG A 903 94.78 33.04 -6.04
C ARG A 903 93.96 34.30 -6.25
N GLY A 904 94.53 35.44 -5.87
CA GLY A 904 93.87 36.73 -5.91
C GLY A 904 92.89 36.91 -4.75
N ARG A 905 92.27 38.08 -4.66
CA ARG A 905 91.17 38.31 -3.73
C ARG A 905 89.93 37.60 -4.27
N THR A 906 89.63 36.46 -3.67
CA THR A 906 88.54 35.58 -4.08
C THR A 906 87.39 35.64 -3.09
N VAL A 907 86.17 35.61 -3.61
CA VAL A 907 84.96 35.44 -2.80
C VAL A 907 84.39 34.06 -3.10
N ILE A 908 84.25 33.24 -2.06
CA ILE A 908 83.68 31.89 -2.13
C ILE A 908 82.27 31.92 -1.53
N ARG A 909 81.24 31.84 -2.37
CA ARG A 909 79.83 31.80 -1.93
C ARG A 909 79.28 30.38 -2.04
N ALA A 910 78.57 29.93 -1.01
CA ALA A 910 77.71 28.76 -1.11
C ALA A 910 76.39 29.14 -1.78
N LEU A 911 76.00 28.40 -2.81
CA LEU A 911 74.69 28.44 -3.43
C LEU A 911 73.98 27.11 -3.22
N ILE A 912 72.67 27.12 -3.24
CA ILE A 912 71.81 25.93 -3.15
C ILE A 912 70.84 25.93 -4.32
N ARG A 913 70.44 24.73 -4.75
CA ARG A 913 69.46 24.55 -5.81
C ARG A 913 68.07 24.32 -5.22
N ILE A 914 67.13 25.20 -5.56
CA ILE A 914 65.71 25.07 -5.25
C ILE A 914 64.90 24.94 -6.55
N SER A 915 63.62 24.58 -6.46
CA SER A 915 62.70 24.64 -7.59
C SER A 915 61.56 25.62 -7.29
N VAL A 916 61.22 26.48 -8.25
CA VAL A 916 60.08 27.40 -8.16
C VAL A 916 59.16 27.13 -9.35
N SER A 917 57.95 26.65 -9.07
CA SER A 917 56.96 26.21 -10.07
C SER A 917 57.55 25.28 -11.14
N GLY A 918 58.37 24.32 -10.70
CA GLY A 918 59.06 23.35 -11.55
C GLY A 918 60.37 23.82 -12.16
N ALA A 919 60.70 25.11 -12.12
CA ALA A 919 61.94 25.65 -12.68
C ALA A 919 63.08 25.65 -11.63
N PRO A 920 64.23 25.02 -11.91
CA PRO A 920 65.37 25.03 -10.98
C PRO A 920 66.00 26.43 -10.88
N ARG A 921 66.37 26.84 -9.67
CA ARG A 921 67.04 28.11 -9.39
C ARG A 921 68.21 27.91 -8.43
N LEU A 922 69.32 28.57 -8.73
CA LEU A 922 70.47 28.68 -7.81
C LEU A 922 70.34 29.96 -7.00
N VAL A 923 70.30 29.82 -5.68
CA VAL A 923 70.18 30.94 -4.74
C VAL A 923 71.30 30.87 -3.70
N PRO A 924 71.80 32.02 -3.18
CA PRO A 924 72.77 32.01 -2.10
C PRO A 924 72.27 31.29 -0.87
N LEU A 925 73.18 30.59 -0.18
CA LEU A 925 72.90 30.00 1.12
C LEU A 925 72.46 31.10 2.10
N GLY A 926 71.36 30.87 2.81
CA GLY A 926 70.69 31.89 3.64
C GLY A 926 69.56 32.64 2.93
N THR A 927 69.27 32.35 1.66
CA THR A 927 68.06 32.84 0.99
C THR A 927 66.82 32.33 1.73
N THR A 928 65.88 33.23 2.04
CA THR A 928 64.64 32.90 2.77
C THR A 928 63.44 32.76 1.82
N LEU A 929 62.34 32.18 2.30
CA LEU A 929 61.06 32.11 1.59
C LEU A 929 60.61 33.50 1.09
N GLY A 930 60.73 34.52 1.94
CA GLY A 930 60.40 35.90 1.59
C GLY A 930 61.28 36.48 0.48
N ASN A 931 62.55 36.09 0.39
CA ASN A 931 63.44 36.49 -0.70
C ASN A 931 63.02 35.84 -2.03
N VAL A 932 62.63 34.57 -1.99
CA VAL A 932 62.12 33.87 -3.19
C VAL A 932 60.81 34.49 -3.65
N LEU A 933 59.86 34.72 -2.74
CA LEU A 933 58.58 35.37 -3.07
C LEU A 933 58.75 36.82 -3.55
N ALA A 934 59.73 37.56 -3.02
CA ALA A 934 60.07 38.90 -3.54
C ALA A 934 60.55 38.83 -4.99
N GLY A 935 61.36 37.82 -5.32
CA GLY A 935 61.81 37.57 -6.70
C GLY A 935 60.66 37.27 -7.66
N GLU A 936 59.58 36.65 -7.17
CA GLU A 936 58.35 36.39 -7.93
C GLU A 936 57.35 37.57 -7.92
N GLY A 937 57.63 38.66 -7.20
CA GLY A 937 56.66 39.75 -7.01
C GLY A 937 55.46 39.38 -6.13
N LEU A 938 55.57 38.31 -5.34
CA LEU A 938 54.51 37.74 -4.51
C LEU A 938 54.75 37.86 -3.00
N ARG A 939 55.74 38.68 -2.60
CA ARG A 939 56.01 38.90 -1.17
C ARG A 939 54.81 39.61 -0.53
N PRO A 940 54.16 39.01 0.49
CA PRO A 940 53.07 39.68 1.20
C PRO A 940 53.54 40.97 1.87
N PRO A 941 52.66 41.98 2.04
CA PRO A 941 52.96 43.15 2.86
C PRO A 941 53.19 42.73 4.31
N ALA A 942 53.86 43.57 5.11
CA ALA A 942 54.14 43.29 6.53
C ALA A 942 52.89 43.20 7.44
N VAL A 943 51.70 43.29 6.86
CA VAL A 943 50.40 43.09 7.53
C VAL A 943 50.14 41.59 7.62
N ARG A 944 49.34 41.15 8.61
CA ARG A 944 49.11 39.72 8.87
C ARG A 944 48.23 39.04 7.82
N VAL A 945 48.73 38.87 6.60
CA VAL A 945 48.05 38.19 5.49
C VAL A 945 48.89 36.99 5.06
N PRO A 946 48.40 35.75 5.23
CA PRO A 946 49.13 34.58 4.78
C PRO A 946 49.26 34.56 3.25
N PRO A 947 50.43 34.13 2.71
CA PRO A 947 50.61 33.98 1.27
C PRO A 947 49.64 32.94 0.74
N ARG A 948 48.71 33.35 -0.14
CA ARG A 948 47.79 32.44 -0.84
C ARG A 948 48.44 31.85 -2.08
N GLY A 949 48.09 30.61 -2.40
CA GLY A 949 48.58 29.93 -3.61
C GLY A 949 50.05 29.49 -3.55
N VAL A 950 50.67 29.51 -2.37
CA VAL A 950 52.08 29.12 -2.17
C VAL A 950 52.15 27.82 -1.38
N THR A 951 52.69 26.77 -1.99
CA THR A 951 52.96 25.49 -1.30
C THR A 951 54.44 25.22 -1.31
N LEU A 952 55.05 25.09 -0.13
CA LEU A 952 56.45 24.72 0.03
C LEU A 952 56.57 23.24 0.40
N HIS A 953 57.34 22.51 -0.38
CA HIS A 953 57.77 21.15 -0.10
C HIS A 953 59.25 21.15 0.24
N ARG A 954 59.60 20.48 1.33
CA ARG A 954 60.96 20.33 1.82
C ARG A 954 61.41 18.90 1.61
N ALA A 955 62.48 18.72 0.84
CA ALA A 955 63.06 17.41 0.59
C ALA A 955 63.36 16.68 1.91
N ARG A 956 63.04 15.38 1.96
CA ARG A 956 63.34 14.55 3.14
C ARG A 956 64.83 14.24 3.30
N GLY A 957 65.60 14.28 2.21
CA GLY A 957 67.01 13.88 2.23
C GLY A 957 67.16 12.42 2.70
N ALA A 958 68.15 12.17 3.56
CA ALA A 958 68.40 10.87 4.20
C ALA A 958 67.38 10.48 5.31
N VAL A 959 66.35 11.30 5.59
CA VAL A 959 65.32 10.96 6.58
C VAL A 959 64.52 9.75 6.12
N MET A 960 64.66 8.64 6.84
CA MET A 960 63.74 7.50 6.74
C MET A 960 62.98 7.37 8.05
N ARG A 961 61.67 7.56 8.01
CA ARG A 961 60.79 7.31 9.15
C ARG A 961 60.04 6.00 8.93
N PRO A 962 60.13 5.02 9.84
CA PRO A 962 59.38 3.77 9.76
C PRO A 962 57.85 3.99 9.66
N ASP A 963 57.37 5.14 10.14
CA ASP A 963 55.96 5.51 10.33
C ASP A 963 55.56 6.82 9.62
N GLY A 964 56.45 7.45 8.84
CA GLY A 964 56.19 8.76 8.20
C GLY A 964 55.71 8.68 6.74
N PRO A 965 55.19 9.79 6.17
CA PRO A 965 54.68 9.84 4.78
C PRO A 965 55.74 9.45 3.74
N SER A 966 55.37 8.87 2.60
CA SER A 966 56.33 8.36 1.59
C SER A 966 56.98 9.43 0.67
N GLY A 967 56.78 10.73 0.92
CA GLY A 967 57.26 11.83 0.08
C GLY A 967 57.78 13.05 0.85
N ASP A 968 58.09 14.13 0.12
CA ASP A 968 58.62 15.39 0.68
C ASP A 968 57.76 15.95 1.82
N TRP A 969 58.41 16.59 2.80
CA TRP A 969 57.71 17.27 3.88
C TRP A 969 56.93 18.44 3.32
N ARG A 970 55.61 18.46 3.52
CA ARG A 970 54.84 19.68 3.31
C ARG A 970 55.18 20.69 4.41
N VAL A 971 55.45 21.93 4.04
CA VAL A 971 55.74 23.02 4.97
C VAL A 971 54.52 23.93 5.08
N ILE A 972 53.96 24.02 6.29
CA ILE A 972 52.76 24.80 6.58
C ILE A 972 53.17 26.14 7.20
N THR A 973 52.88 27.22 6.49
CA THR A 973 53.37 28.58 6.76
C THR A 973 52.34 29.52 7.41
N GLY A 974 51.10 29.06 7.68
CA GLY A 974 49.98 29.95 8.02
C GLY A 974 48.96 29.39 9.02
N TRP A 975 49.42 28.57 9.96
CA TRP A 975 48.55 27.73 10.79
C TRP A 975 48.00 28.35 12.08
N ALA A 976 48.58 29.47 12.50
CA ALA A 976 48.08 30.33 13.58
C ALA A 976 47.83 31.75 13.01
N ASP A 977 47.53 32.75 13.86
CA ASP A 977 47.62 34.16 13.45
C ASP A 977 48.93 34.37 12.69
N TYR A 978 48.83 34.69 11.39
CA TYR A 978 49.99 34.75 10.52
C TYR A 978 51.10 35.59 11.15
N ASP A 979 52.26 34.97 11.34
CA ASP A 979 53.46 35.64 11.79
C ASP A 979 54.32 35.98 10.55
N PRO A 980 54.56 37.27 10.25
CA PRO A 980 55.39 37.67 9.12
C PRO A 980 56.80 37.07 9.16
N ALA A 981 57.28 36.62 10.33
CA ALA A 981 58.57 35.97 10.46
C ALA A 981 58.67 34.62 9.72
N VAL A 982 57.55 34.04 9.25
CA VAL A 982 57.58 32.92 8.30
C VAL A 982 58.34 33.23 7.00
N LEU A 983 58.38 34.51 6.61
CA LEU A 983 59.14 34.96 5.44
C LEU A 983 60.66 34.85 5.64
N ASP A 984 61.12 34.68 6.88
CA ASP A 984 62.53 34.48 7.21
C ASP A 984 62.93 32.99 7.23
N LEU A 985 61.98 32.08 6.95
CA LEU A 985 62.27 30.65 6.83
C LEU A 985 63.38 30.42 5.77
N PRO A 986 64.53 29.85 6.15
CA PRO A 986 65.61 29.58 5.21
C PRO A 986 65.22 28.48 4.23
N MET A 987 65.52 28.71 2.96
CA MET A 987 65.41 27.70 1.91
C MET A 987 66.58 26.72 2.03
N LEU A 988 66.31 25.45 1.75
CA LEU A 988 67.31 24.40 1.70
C LEU A 988 67.37 23.77 0.30
N HIS A 989 68.46 23.07 0.00
CA HIS A 989 68.63 22.37 -1.27
C HIS A 989 67.50 21.36 -1.46
N GLY A 990 66.98 21.26 -2.69
CA GLY A 990 65.84 20.39 -3.00
C GLY A 990 64.48 20.90 -2.51
N ASP A 991 64.41 22.05 -1.83
CA ASP A 991 63.12 22.67 -1.52
C ASP A 991 62.41 23.05 -2.85
N ARG A 992 61.11 22.74 -2.92
CA ARG A 992 60.24 23.04 -4.06
C ARG A 992 59.13 23.98 -3.62
N LEU A 993 59.05 25.13 -4.27
CA LEU A 993 58.01 26.12 -4.06
C LEU A 993 57.05 26.09 -5.25
N ASP A 994 55.84 25.60 -5.04
CA ASP A 994 54.78 25.61 -6.04
C ASP A 994 53.93 26.86 -5.84
N VAL A 995 53.96 27.74 -6.84
CA VAL A 995 53.19 28.98 -6.85
C VAL A 995 52.08 28.84 -7.88
N THR A 996 50.83 28.81 -7.41
CA THR A 996 49.65 28.86 -8.27
C THR A 996 49.25 30.31 -8.48
N ALA A 997 49.06 30.70 -9.74
CA ALA A 997 48.39 31.96 -10.04
C ALA A 997 46.99 31.88 -9.41
N VAL A 998 46.69 32.77 -8.48
CA VAL A 998 45.33 32.89 -7.95
C VAL A 998 44.49 33.42 -9.11
N ASP A 999 43.79 32.53 -9.80
CA ASP A 999 42.67 32.93 -10.65
C ASP A 999 41.63 33.54 -9.71
N GLU A 1000 41.64 34.86 -9.58
CA GLU A 1000 40.51 35.60 -9.02
C GLU A 1000 39.34 35.44 -10.01
N ARG A 1001 38.47 34.47 -9.73
CA ARG A 1001 37.09 34.43 -10.19
C ARG A 1001 36.14 34.24 -9.02
#